data_AF-A0A819D6Y1-F1
#
_entry.id   AF-A0A819D6Y1-F1
#
_cell.length_a   1.000
_cell.length_b   1.000
_cell.length_c   1.000
_cell.angle_alpha   90.00
_cell.angle_beta   90.00
_cell.angle_gamma   90.00
#
_symmetry.space_group_name_H-M   'P 1'
#
loop_
_entity.id
_entity.type
_entity.pdbx_description
1 polymer ?
#
loop_
_entity_poly.entity_id
_entity_poly.type
_entity_poly.pdbx_seq_one_letter_code
_entity_poly.pdbx_strand_id
1 'polypeptide(L)'
;MARGISWPIQWKLRHLEIGICTSSQYHTIIEQTPHLQTFVMEDCVGYLEDSRMMTSRSFDQPCASILKSLTIMSCSLCLEELELLLSWTPILIHLELVFHRDLFDSVLDGSCLEQIIKSKLPLLRQFTFFFSYKYSSQSGNPSNSIKSIIAPFRAPFWLEEKRWYVTCDRVLEMQIVRIYTIPVKVRHESTLWYDNSFDYMPFHLRRLYLRASNTAFSNLNHVFTGEHSVTLSEYGMKYVNNLIRCEISSTDYICRLIRASSNKTNEDIILDLSKCNIDNNAVEDLADALEQDNTCITLNLSKNSIQDIGAQYLANMLEHNTTLNAIDLSGNRIGDLGTQFLVECLKYNTTLMKLNLNGNSGQSCLIVEAILKIRTDRTLTTLDISSTRIGNMGVEILANYLKFNTTITVLNISNNNIDDTEVQYVANLLKDDKILNSIDLSNNLIGDQGARYLLENLEHNTTLLTLKLGKNKTPYCIFVENIVKIRGDRTLTTVDISHHRLEDDDVRLIITALKDNKALVSMNMSKNQIGYLGLQHLTIFLRHTMTFTILDLSTNQIDNKGTEALVSILRNLMTLTTLNISNNQISNHGIHAITDALKYNKTLTKLDISSNQIDASGAQYLAEALQYNQSIASLNMSNNSIGPEGAQFFANTLQNAHIQTLNELIMSNNRIDDIGVQYLSDALKENTTLTIIDLSSNQIVGQGILHLADALKNNTTLTALYYRNNRMQSIDTKYLADALKCNNSLTLLSLQCNEIGDDGAMHLGDALKNNKTLTTLHFYDNIIGAVGAKHFGDLLCHNTTLTTLVLGFNQIGSRGAQHLADALQRNTTLTTLHLKYNGIGDVGVQYLADTLHHNTVLTTLYLSGNDNKNGGAKYLADALQHNITLTTLHFGENSIGALGAQHLSNLLRHNTTITTLFLGYSGIGQRGTQHLADALQHNTTLTTLDLEYNGIGDAGAHYLAAVLLHNTVLTTLNLSGNEITNGGAKYLANALQHNITLTTLYLYENNFGDLGTEYLCDALQHNRTLITLQLGLNYIELVGAQHLSDVLQRNTTLTTLDLRHNELGELGTQHLSDALQHNKTLTTIDLSENEIGDVGAQYLCNALQHNTTLTTINLSENEIGDAGAQCLGNVLQHNTTLIRLNLQRNYIGDDAMYMIKELPGRRSQ
;
A
#
# COMPACT_ATOMS: atom_id res chain seq x y z
N MET A 1 39.21 27.88 -26.97
CA MET A 1 40.56 28.40 -27.31
C MET A 1 41.52 27.23 -27.36
N ALA A 2 42.17 26.92 -28.50
CA ALA A 2 43.00 25.69 -28.61
C ALA A 2 44.10 25.77 -29.69
N ARG A 3 44.85 26.88 -29.77
CA ARG A 3 46.11 26.98 -30.55
C ARG A 3 47.20 27.57 -29.67
N GLY A 4 48.27 26.81 -29.40
CA GLY A 4 49.47 27.30 -28.71
C GLY A 4 49.83 26.65 -27.36
N ILE A 5 49.06 25.69 -26.84
CA ILE A 5 49.43 24.96 -25.62
C ILE A 5 50.30 23.76 -25.99
N SER A 6 51.58 23.78 -25.59
CA SER A 6 52.44 22.59 -25.56
C SER A 6 52.16 21.80 -24.28
N TRP A 7 51.61 20.60 -24.39
CA TRP A 7 51.24 19.78 -23.23
C TRP A 7 52.50 19.18 -22.57
N PRO A 8 52.71 19.34 -21.24
CA PRO A 8 53.82 18.69 -20.56
C PRO A 8 53.63 17.17 -20.50
N ILE A 9 54.65 16.41 -20.90
CA ILE A 9 54.67 14.95 -21.15
C ILE A 9 54.47 14.08 -19.86
N GLN A 10 53.99 14.65 -18.76
CA GLN A 10 53.88 13.99 -17.45
C GLN A 10 52.49 14.05 -16.79
N TRP A 11 51.47 14.56 -17.47
CA TRP A 11 50.11 14.63 -16.91
C TRP A 11 49.42 13.25 -16.90
N LYS A 12 49.18 12.69 -15.72
CA LYS A 12 48.46 11.42 -15.50
C LYS A 12 46.93 11.57 -15.61
N LEU A 13 46.48 12.31 -16.63
CA LEU A 13 45.06 12.58 -16.86
C LEU A 13 44.35 11.30 -17.34
N ARG A 14 43.31 10.83 -16.62
CA ARG A 14 42.53 9.64 -17.00
C ARG A 14 41.23 9.94 -17.73
N HIS A 15 40.67 11.13 -17.52
CA HIS A 15 39.44 11.62 -18.16
C HIS A 15 39.71 13.00 -18.73
N LEU A 16 39.22 13.28 -19.94
CA LEU A 16 39.30 14.57 -20.61
C LEU A 16 37.96 14.87 -21.27
N GLU A 17 37.51 16.12 -21.15
CA GLU A 17 36.34 16.67 -21.82
C GLU A 17 36.72 18.00 -22.48
N ILE A 18 36.30 18.20 -23.73
CA ILE A 18 36.54 19.44 -24.50
C ILE A 18 35.33 19.77 -25.37
N GLY A 19 35.09 21.06 -25.63
CA GLY A 19 34.01 21.47 -26.52
C GLY A 19 34.25 21.04 -27.98
N ILE A 20 35.05 21.80 -28.72
CA ILE A 20 35.24 21.59 -30.17
C ILE A 20 36.60 20.94 -30.46
N CYS A 21 36.61 19.87 -31.25
CA CYS A 21 37.80 19.12 -31.66
C CYS A 21 37.83 18.84 -33.17
N THR A 22 38.98 18.99 -33.83
CA THR A 22 39.22 18.44 -35.18
C THR A 22 39.85 17.04 -35.11
N SER A 23 39.72 16.25 -36.18
CA SER A 23 40.40 14.94 -36.31
C SER A 23 41.93 15.03 -36.13
N SER A 24 42.56 16.12 -36.61
CA SER A 24 43.99 16.40 -36.41
C SER A 24 44.35 16.77 -34.96
N GLN A 25 43.46 17.45 -34.22
CA GLN A 25 43.62 17.69 -32.79
C GLN A 25 43.44 16.40 -31.99
N TYR A 26 42.47 15.56 -32.36
CA TYR A 26 42.23 14.25 -31.74
C TYR A 26 43.49 13.37 -31.75
N HIS A 27 44.13 13.15 -32.92
CA HIS A 27 45.39 12.39 -32.97
C HIS A 27 46.45 12.97 -32.02
N THR A 28 46.63 14.30 -32.06
CA THR A 28 47.63 15.00 -31.23
C THR A 28 47.38 14.80 -29.74
N ILE A 29 46.10 14.80 -29.30
CA ILE A 29 45.71 14.56 -27.91
C ILE A 29 46.00 13.10 -27.52
N ILE A 30 45.59 12.13 -28.35
CA ILE A 30 45.78 10.69 -28.10
C ILE A 30 47.28 10.31 -28.06
N GLU A 31 48.10 10.93 -28.92
CA GLU A 31 49.56 10.76 -28.93
C GLU A 31 50.23 11.36 -27.67
N GLN A 32 49.77 12.54 -27.21
CA GLN A 32 50.39 13.25 -26.08
C GLN A 32 49.84 12.85 -24.70
N THR A 33 48.79 12.03 -24.62
CA THR A 33 48.15 11.61 -23.35
C THR A 33 48.09 10.07 -23.16
N PRO A 34 49.24 9.37 -23.03
CA PRO A 34 49.32 7.90 -22.92
C PRO A 34 48.73 7.30 -21.62
N HIS A 35 48.01 8.09 -20.83
CA HIS A 35 47.30 7.68 -19.62
C HIS A 35 45.78 7.93 -19.69
N LEU A 36 45.28 8.51 -20.78
CA LEU A 36 43.87 8.81 -20.98
C LEU A 36 43.06 7.53 -21.16
N GLN A 37 41.98 7.38 -20.39
CA GLN A 37 41.10 6.21 -20.37
C GLN A 37 39.68 6.51 -20.87
N THR A 38 39.21 7.74 -20.64
CA THR A 38 37.93 8.25 -21.15
C THR A 38 38.13 9.61 -21.81
N PHE A 39 37.53 9.81 -22.98
CA PHE A 39 37.57 11.08 -23.71
C PHE A 39 36.16 11.45 -24.18
N VAL A 40 35.69 12.63 -23.81
CA VAL A 40 34.41 13.21 -24.24
C VAL A 40 34.70 14.45 -25.10
N MET A 41 33.94 14.66 -26.17
CA MET A 41 33.92 15.94 -26.88
C MET A 41 32.50 16.35 -27.28
N GLU A 42 32.21 17.65 -27.21
CA GLU A 42 30.91 18.20 -27.59
C GLU A 42 30.73 18.15 -29.13
N ASP A 43 31.60 18.83 -29.87
CA ASP A 43 31.61 18.89 -31.34
C ASP A 43 32.86 18.24 -31.93
N CYS A 44 32.68 17.35 -32.92
CA CYS A 44 33.77 16.86 -33.77
C CYS A 44 33.53 17.24 -35.23
N VAL A 45 34.47 17.99 -35.82
CA VAL A 45 34.32 18.64 -37.14
C VAL A 45 35.40 18.20 -38.12
N GLY A 46 34.96 17.72 -39.29
CA GLY A 46 35.81 17.37 -40.42
C GLY A 46 36.25 18.61 -41.21
N TYR A 47 37.54 18.76 -41.45
CA TYR A 47 38.10 19.87 -42.24
C TYR A 47 38.59 19.35 -43.60
N LEU A 48 37.76 19.54 -44.62
CA LEU A 48 37.94 19.03 -45.99
C LEU A 48 39.23 19.45 -46.72
N GLU A 49 40.04 20.34 -46.15
CA GLU A 49 41.35 20.72 -46.70
C GLU A 49 42.48 19.75 -46.30
N ASP A 50 42.38 19.04 -45.16
CA ASP A 50 43.47 18.20 -44.61
C ASP A 50 43.50 16.76 -45.17
N SER A 51 42.40 16.23 -45.73
CA SER A 51 42.30 14.83 -46.19
C SER A 51 43.33 14.47 -47.27
N ARG A 52 43.73 15.44 -48.11
CA ARG A 52 44.79 15.29 -49.11
C ARG A 52 46.22 15.40 -48.54
N MET A 53 46.39 15.89 -47.31
CA MET A 53 47.67 15.84 -46.60
C MET A 53 47.79 14.59 -45.72
N MET A 54 46.71 14.11 -45.10
CA MET A 54 46.79 12.93 -44.22
C MET A 54 47.21 11.66 -44.96
N THR A 55 46.83 11.50 -46.23
CA THR A 55 47.32 10.40 -47.09
C THR A 55 48.79 10.50 -47.52
N SER A 56 49.49 11.59 -47.18
CA SER A 56 50.90 11.85 -47.55
C SER A 56 51.90 11.68 -46.40
N ARG A 57 51.43 11.42 -45.18
CA ARG A 57 52.25 11.08 -44.02
C ARG A 57 51.88 9.69 -43.52
N SER A 58 52.88 8.84 -43.29
CA SER A 58 52.71 7.49 -42.77
C SER A 58 52.30 7.49 -41.29
N PHE A 59 51.02 7.71 -41.02
CA PHE A 59 50.39 7.53 -39.70
C PHE A 59 49.98 6.05 -39.44
N ASP A 60 50.66 5.10 -40.10
CA ASP A 60 50.36 3.66 -40.09
C ASP A 60 50.71 2.94 -38.76
N GLN A 61 51.10 3.68 -37.71
CA GLN A 61 51.30 3.12 -36.37
C GLN A 61 50.13 3.53 -35.46
N PRO A 62 49.30 2.58 -34.97
CA PRO A 62 48.25 2.91 -34.02
C PRO A 62 48.88 3.43 -32.72
N CYS A 63 48.42 4.59 -32.24
CA CYS A 63 48.93 5.18 -31.01
C CYS A 63 48.74 4.24 -29.83
N ALA A 64 49.77 4.10 -28.99
CA ALA A 64 49.79 3.25 -27.79
C ALA A 64 48.98 3.85 -26.62
N SER A 65 47.80 4.41 -26.91
CA SER A 65 46.89 4.98 -25.92
C SER A 65 46.16 3.88 -25.14
N ILE A 66 45.81 4.18 -23.89
CA ILE A 66 45.03 3.28 -23.03
C ILE A 66 43.53 3.61 -23.03
N LEU A 67 43.04 4.27 -24.11
CA LEU A 67 41.69 4.79 -24.20
C LEU A 67 40.65 3.65 -24.29
N LYS A 68 39.73 3.62 -23.34
CA LYS A 68 38.69 2.59 -23.20
C LYS A 68 37.29 3.12 -23.49
N SER A 69 37.06 4.42 -23.34
CA SER A 69 35.77 5.05 -23.63
C SER A 69 35.95 6.33 -24.45
N LEU A 70 35.10 6.49 -25.46
CA LEU A 70 35.03 7.66 -26.34
C LEU A 70 33.56 8.08 -26.53
N THR A 71 33.24 9.34 -26.23
CA THR A 71 31.91 9.94 -26.47
C THR A 71 32.05 11.18 -27.36
N ILE A 72 31.22 11.29 -28.40
CA ILE A 72 31.12 12.47 -29.29
C ILE A 72 29.66 12.93 -29.34
N MET A 73 29.35 14.09 -28.77
CA MET A 73 27.97 14.58 -28.58
C MET A 73 27.38 15.31 -29.81
N SER A 74 28.20 15.63 -30.81
CA SER A 74 27.81 16.13 -32.12
C SER A 74 28.93 15.82 -33.14
N CYS A 75 28.84 14.62 -33.70
CA CYS A 75 29.68 14.15 -34.78
C CYS A 75 29.18 14.68 -36.13
N SER A 76 30.08 15.34 -36.87
CA SER A 76 29.83 15.84 -38.24
C SER A 76 30.81 15.26 -39.27
N LEU A 77 31.55 14.21 -38.91
CA LEU A 77 32.53 13.53 -39.76
C LEU A 77 31.87 12.70 -40.87
N CYS A 78 32.54 12.55 -42.01
CA CYS A 78 32.18 11.54 -43.01
C CYS A 78 32.68 10.13 -42.60
N LEU A 79 32.23 9.08 -43.31
CA LEU A 79 32.65 7.70 -43.03
C LEU A 79 34.18 7.50 -43.09
N GLU A 80 34.88 8.12 -44.06
CA GLU A 80 36.34 8.01 -44.21
C GLU A 80 37.09 8.67 -43.04
N GLU A 81 36.62 9.84 -42.59
CA GLU A 81 37.17 10.55 -41.44
C GLU A 81 36.91 9.79 -40.12
N LEU A 82 35.73 9.17 -39.98
CA LEU A 82 35.39 8.35 -38.82
C LEU A 82 36.19 7.04 -38.78
N GLU A 83 36.42 6.39 -39.92
CA GLU A 83 37.29 5.21 -40.00
C GLU A 83 38.72 5.53 -39.57
N LEU A 84 39.26 6.66 -40.06
CA LEU A 84 40.60 7.12 -39.71
C LEU A 84 40.70 7.45 -38.21
N LEU A 85 39.74 8.20 -37.66
CA LEU A 85 39.71 8.57 -36.24
C LEU A 85 39.71 7.32 -35.33
N LEU A 86 38.84 6.35 -35.62
CA LEU A 86 38.72 5.12 -34.83
C LEU A 86 39.94 4.18 -34.98
N SER A 87 40.66 4.25 -36.10
CA SER A 87 41.89 3.45 -36.30
C SER A 87 43.02 3.78 -35.32
N TRP A 88 43.03 4.99 -34.76
CA TRP A 88 44.02 5.42 -33.77
C TRP A 88 43.73 4.95 -32.34
N THR A 89 42.54 4.39 -32.08
CA THR A 89 42.13 3.89 -30.75
C THR A 89 41.50 2.48 -30.81
N PRO A 90 42.25 1.46 -31.27
CA PRO A 90 41.70 0.12 -31.56
C PRO A 90 41.32 -0.71 -30.33
N ILE A 91 41.65 -0.24 -29.12
CA ILE A 91 41.36 -0.93 -27.86
C ILE A 91 40.12 -0.40 -27.11
N LEU A 92 39.34 0.50 -27.72
CA LEU A 92 38.09 1.01 -27.14
C LEU A 92 37.18 -0.13 -26.69
N ILE A 93 36.55 0.05 -25.53
CA ILE A 93 35.63 -0.89 -24.89
C ILE A 93 34.20 -0.35 -24.95
N HIS A 94 34.04 0.98 -24.87
CA HIS A 94 32.81 1.74 -24.98
C HIS A 94 32.96 2.84 -26.06
N LEU A 95 31.93 3.04 -26.90
CA LEU A 95 31.89 4.08 -27.93
C LEU A 95 30.48 4.69 -28.02
N GLU A 96 30.38 6.00 -27.92
CA GLU A 96 29.12 6.74 -28.04
C GLU A 96 29.23 7.84 -29.10
N LEU A 97 28.35 7.82 -30.10
CA LEU A 97 28.31 8.82 -31.18
C LEU A 97 26.90 9.37 -31.35
N VAL A 98 26.78 10.69 -31.25
CA VAL A 98 25.56 11.45 -31.57
C VAL A 98 25.79 12.19 -32.87
N PHE A 99 25.00 11.90 -33.92
CA PHE A 99 25.19 12.51 -35.24
C PHE A 99 24.36 13.79 -35.42
N HIS A 100 24.97 14.84 -35.99
CA HIS A 100 24.29 16.11 -36.24
C HIS A 100 23.26 16.02 -37.40
N ARG A 101 22.33 16.97 -37.42
CA ARG A 101 21.01 16.92 -38.08
C ARG A 101 21.00 16.82 -39.62
N ASP A 102 22.13 17.07 -40.28
CA ASP A 102 22.18 17.37 -41.72
C ASP A 102 22.92 16.33 -42.58
N LEU A 103 23.42 15.24 -41.97
CA LEU A 103 24.19 14.17 -42.64
C LEU A 103 23.33 13.08 -43.32
N PHE A 104 22.01 13.14 -43.19
CA PHE A 104 21.14 11.96 -43.36
C PHE A 104 20.86 11.52 -44.81
N ASP A 105 20.95 12.41 -45.78
CA ASP A 105 20.45 12.16 -47.15
C ASP A 105 21.54 11.69 -48.15
N SER A 106 22.79 11.44 -47.73
CA SER A 106 23.83 10.94 -48.67
C SER A 106 25.03 10.15 -48.12
N VAL A 107 25.30 10.08 -46.81
CA VAL A 107 26.64 9.63 -46.32
C VAL A 107 26.66 8.36 -45.45
N LEU A 108 25.58 8.00 -44.74
CA LEU A 108 25.60 6.94 -43.72
C LEU A 108 24.85 5.65 -44.13
N ASP A 109 25.55 4.74 -44.83
CA ASP A 109 25.14 3.33 -44.92
C ASP A 109 25.55 2.60 -43.63
N GLY A 110 24.58 1.94 -42.98
CA GLY A 110 24.81 1.09 -41.81
C GLY A 110 25.79 -0.05 -42.08
N SER A 111 25.85 -0.53 -43.33
CA SER A 111 26.74 -1.61 -43.78
C SER A 111 28.21 -1.19 -43.77
N CYS A 112 28.50 0.08 -44.08
CA CYS A 112 29.84 0.65 -43.98
C CYS A 112 30.23 0.90 -42.52
N LEU A 113 29.31 1.45 -41.72
CA LEU A 113 29.54 1.66 -40.27
C LEU A 113 29.81 0.32 -39.55
N GLU A 114 29.09 -0.74 -39.92
CA GLU A 114 29.32 -2.11 -39.46
C GLU A 114 30.76 -2.60 -39.76
N GLN A 115 31.24 -2.39 -40.99
CA GLN A 115 32.59 -2.79 -41.42
C GLN A 115 33.69 -2.00 -40.72
N ILE A 116 33.50 -0.69 -40.47
CA ILE A 116 34.44 0.14 -39.71
C ILE A 116 34.57 -0.40 -38.27
N ILE A 117 33.45 -0.66 -37.59
CA ILE A 117 33.46 -1.20 -36.22
C ILE A 117 34.13 -2.58 -36.18
N LYS A 118 33.78 -3.48 -37.12
CA LYS A 118 34.38 -4.82 -37.23
C LYS A 118 35.89 -4.80 -37.47
N SER A 119 36.37 -3.90 -38.32
CA SER A 119 37.79 -3.87 -38.74
C SER A 119 38.70 -3.07 -37.82
N LYS A 120 38.21 -2.02 -37.14
CA LYS A 120 39.05 -1.12 -36.32
C LYS A 120 38.93 -1.35 -34.82
N LEU A 121 37.78 -1.85 -34.32
CA LEU A 121 37.48 -1.89 -32.87
C LEU A 121 37.25 -3.33 -32.35
N PRO A 122 38.23 -4.25 -32.46
CA PRO A 122 38.07 -5.66 -32.09
C PRO A 122 37.76 -5.86 -30.60
N LEU A 123 38.17 -4.95 -29.71
CA LEU A 123 37.95 -5.04 -28.25
C LEU A 123 36.68 -4.35 -27.74
N LEU A 124 35.90 -3.71 -28.62
CA LEU A 124 34.65 -3.05 -28.26
C LEU A 124 33.70 -4.06 -27.60
N ARG A 125 32.99 -3.61 -26.55
CA ARG A 125 32.00 -4.39 -25.78
C ARG A 125 30.62 -3.74 -25.76
N GLN A 126 30.57 -2.41 -25.83
CA GLN A 126 29.35 -1.62 -25.84
C GLN A 126 29.50 -0.49 -26.87
N PHE A 127 28.43 -0.19 -27.60
CA PHE A 127 28.33 1.08 -28.31
C PHE A 127 26.91 1.64 -28.23
N THR A 128 26.79 2.96 -28.42
CA THR A 128 25.52 3.69 -28.49
C THR A 128 25.57 4.71 -29.62
N PHE A 129 24.60 4.65 -30.54
CA PHE A 129 24.46 5.63 -31.62
C PHE A 129 23.12 6.37 -31.53
N PHE A 130 23.17 7.70 -31.65
CA PHE A 130 21.99 8.58 -31.65
C PHE A 130 21.89 9.31 -32.99
N PHE A 131 20.69 9.28 -33.58
CA PHE A 131 20.39 9.90 -34.87
C PHE A 131 19.21 10.86 -34.74
N SER A 132 19.40 12.15 -35.06
CA SER A 132 18.34 13.17 -35.00
C SER A 132 17.82 13.51 -36.40
N TYR A 133 16.52 13.31 -36.64
CA TYR A 133 15.85 13.62 -37.92
C TYR A 133 14.90 14.83 -37.82
N LYS A 134 14.52 15.40 -38.97
CA LYS A 134 13.49 16.44 -39.06
C LYS A 134 12.57 16.19 -40.25
N TYR A 135 11.26 16.16 -39.99
CA TYR A 135 10.21 16.06 -41.02
C TYR A 135 10.29 17.22 -42.03
N SER A 136 10.68 16.92 -43.28
CA SER A 136 10.42 17.77 -44.45
C SER A 136 9.18 17.24 -45.17
N SER A 137 8.28 18.14 -45.59
CA SER A 137 6.91 17.77 -45.95
C SER A 137 6.72 17.26 -47.40
N GLN A 138 7.71 16.56 -47.97
CA GLN A 138 7.62 16.01 -49.33
C GLN A 138 8.25 14.60 -49.46
N SER A 139 7.39 13.63 -49.78
CA SER A 139 7.71 12.37 -50.48
C SER A 139 8.93 11.55 -50.02
N GLY A 140 8.93 11.08 -48.77
CA GLY A 140 9.79 9.98 -48.32
C GLY A 140 9.21 9.33 -47.06
N ASN A 141 9.16 7.99 -47.00
CA ASN A 141 8.70 7.29 -45.79
C ASN A 141 9.92 6.97 -44.88
N PRO A 142 10.09 7.63 -43.72
CA PRO A 142 11.30 7.48 -42.90
C PRO A 142 11.53 6.06 -42.38
N SER A 143 10.51 5.20 -42.39
CA SER A 143 10.64 3.80 -41.99
C SER A 143 11.67 3.02 -42.80
N ASN A 144 11.97 3.44 -44.04
CA ASN A 144 12.84 2.69 -44.93
C ASN A 144 14.32 3.02 -44.71
N SER A 145 14.68 4.30 -44.58
CA SER A 145 16.05 4.73 -44.28
C SER A 145 16.52 4.26 -42.90
N ILE A 146 15.61 4.24 -41.91
CA ILE A 146 15.89 3.69 -40.58
C ILE A 146 16.09 2.16 -40.65
N LYS A 147 15.32 1.45 -41.49
CA LYS A 147 15.51 0.00 -41.70
C LYS A 147 16.84 -0.32 -42.36
N SER A 148 17.32 0.44 -43.34
CA SER A 148 18.61 0.18 -43.99
C SER A 148 19.81 0.41 -43.06
N ILE A 149 19.74 1.37 -42.14
CA ILE A 149 20.81 1.58 -41.14
C ILE A 149 20.85 0.43 -40.12
N ILE A 150 19.69 -0.11 -39.72
CA ILE A 150 19.59 -1.12 -38.65
C ILE A 150 19.76 -2.56 -39.16
N ALA A 151 19.37 -2.86 -40.40
CA ALA A 151 19.38 -4.23 -40.94
C ALA A 151 20.73 -4.96 -40.85
N PRO A 152 21.90 -4.34 -41.12
CA PRO A 152 23.19 -5.02 -41.05
C PRO A 152 23.52 -5.49 -39.61
N PHE A 153 23.22 -4.66 -38.62
CA PHE A 153 23.37 -4.98 -37.19
C PHE A 153 22.37 -6.02 -36.65
N ARG A 154 21.38 -6.44 -37.45
CA ARG A 154 20.42 -7.51 -37.10
C ARG A 154 20.75 -8.87 -37.73
N ALA A 155 21.85 -8.99 -38.47
CA ALA A 155 22.28 -10.26 -39.06
C ALA A 155 22.76 -11.27 -37.98
N PRO A 156 22.54 -12.59 -38.15
CA PRO A 156 22.95 -13.62 -37.17
C PRO A 156 24.43 -13.58 -36.76
N PHE A 157 25.30 -13.11 -37.65
CA PHE A 157 26.75 -13.07 -37.48
C PHE A 157 27.21 -12.28 -36.22
N TRP A 158 26.45 -11.27 -35.79
CA TRP A 158 26.76 -10.52 -34.55
C TRP A 158 26.33 -11.24 -33.26
N LEU A 159 25.32 -12.11 -33.36
CA LEU A 159 24.79 -12.88 -32.23
C LEU A 159 25.73 -14.03 -31.86
N GLU A 160 26.33 -14.69 -32.86
CA GLU A 160 27.18 -15.87 -32.66
C GLU A 160 28.57 -15.54 -32.08
N GLU A 161 29.30 -14.56 -32.63
CA GLU A 161 30.71 -14.31 -32.20
C GLU A 161 30.84 -13.45 -30.93
N LYS A 162 29.89 -12.56 -30.63
CA LYS A 162 30.03 -11.58 -29.51
C LYS A 162 28.86 -11.48 -28.52
N ARG A 163 27.76 -12.21 -28.73
CA ARG A 163 26.57 -12.22 -27.84
C ARG A 163 25.98 -10.83 -27.55
N TRP A 164 25.69 -10.06 -28.61
CA TRP A 164 25.07 -8.74 -28.49
C TRP A 164 23.62 -8.76 -28.97
N TYR A 165 22.70 -8.28 -28.13
CA TYR A 165 21.38 -7.84 -28.61
C TYR A 165 21.47 -6.39 -29.09
N VAL A 166 20.94 -6.14 -30.30
CA VAL A 166 20.81 -4.79 -30.88
C VAL A 166 19.35 -4.38 -30.86
N THR A 167 19.00 -3.47 -29.95
CA THR A 167 17.66 -2.87 -29.86
C THR A 167 17.61 -1.50 -30.54
N CYS A 168 16.40 -1.02 -30.82
CA CYS A 168 16.13 0.24 -31.49
C CYS A 168 14.94 0.94 -30.83
N ASP A 169 15.21 2.01 -30.09
CA ASP A 169 14.16 2.78 -29.42
C ASP A 169 13.65 3.88 -30.35
N ARG A 170 12.32 4.11 -30.32
CA ARG A 170 11.65 5.18 -31.05
C ARG A 170 10.90 6.08 -30.06
N VAL A 171 11.57 7.12 -29.59
CA VAL A 171 11.01 8.09 -28.65
C VAL A 171 9.88 8.87 -29.36
N LEU A 172 8.74 9.03 -28.71
CA LEU A 172 7.53 9.62 -29.35
C LEU A 172 7.57 11.16 -29.43
N GLU A 173 8.32 11.83 -28.56
CA GLU A 173 8.34 13.30 -28.46
C GLU A 173 9.62 13.97 -28.98
N MET A 174 10.67 13.18 -29.28
CA MET A 174 11.85 13.65 -30.01
C MET A 174 12.21 12.64 -31.09
N GLN A 175 12.45 13.10 -32.32
CA GLN A 175 12.73 12.24 -33.50
C GLN A 175 14.16 11.69 -33.45
N ILE A 176 14.41 10.82 -32.47
CA ILE A 176 15.69 10.19 -32.15
C ILE A 176 15.57 8.69 -32.34
N VAL A 177 16.46 8.10 -33.13
CA VAL A 177 16.72 6.65 -33.12
C VAL A 177 17.94 6.40 -32.23
N ARG A 178 17.80 5.49 -31.27
CA ARG A 178 18.92 4.97 -30.45
C ARG A 178 19.22 3.55 -30.88
N ILE A 179 20.49 3.24 -31.17
CA ILE A 179 21.00 1.88 -31.36
C ILE A 179 22.01 1.60 -30.26
N TYR A 180 21.81 0.55 -29.46
CA TYR A 180 22.77 0.13 -28.43
C TYR A 180 22.88 -1.38 -28.30
N THR A 181 24.00 -1.85 -27.74
CA THR A 181 24.28 -3.27 -27.52
C THR A 181 24.17 -3.71 -26.07
N ILE A 182 23.57 -4.88 -25.84
CA ILE A 182 23.47 -5.52 -24.51
C ILE A 182 24.28 -6.83 -24.51
N PRO A 183 25.26 -7.02 -23.60
CA PRO A 183 26.06 -8.25 -23.52
C PRO A 183 25.37 -9.35 -22.69
N VAL A 184 25.28 -10.57 -23.24
CA VAL A 184 24.53 -11.68 -22.61
C VAL A 184 25.38 -12.57 -21.69
N LYS A 185 25.01 -12.63 -20.40
CA LYS A 185 25.39 -13.71 -19.46
C LYS A 185 24.28 -14.78 -19.38
N VAL A 186 24.69 -16.02 -19.11
CA VAL A 186 23.86 -17.23 -18.91
C VAL A 186 23.16 -17.76 -20.18
N ARG A 187 22.87 -19.07 -20.19
CA ARG A 187 22.21 -19.84 -21.26
C ARG A 187 20.71 -20.00 -20.96
N HIS A 188 19.88 -20.09 -21.99
CA HIS A 188 19.02 -21.27 -22.19
C HIS A 188 18.54 -21.36 -23.65
N GLU A 189 18.35 -22.58 -24.15
CA GLU A 189 17.90 -22.85 -25.52
C GLU A 189 16.42 -23.27 -25.53
N SER A 190 15.56 -22.52 -26.22
CA SER A 190 14.22 -22.97 -26.63
C SER A 190 13.62 -22.13 -27.77
N THR A 191 13.75 -22.66 -28.99
CA THR A 191 12.89 -22.49 -30.19
C THR A 191 11.99 -21.25 -30.36
N LEU A 192 12.21 -20.52 -31.46
CA LEU A 192 11.37 -19.42 -31.95
C LEU A 192 9.95 -19.86 -32.34
N TRP A 193 9.01 -18.91 -32.30
CA TRP A 193 7.91 -18.79 -33.27
C TRP A 193 7.85 -17.34 -33.81
N TYR A 194 7.50 -17.20 -35.09
CA TYR A 194 7.13 -15.93 -35.73
C TYR A 194 5.60 -15.83 -35.77
N ASP A 195 5.00 -14.70 -35.36
CA ASP A 195 4.05 -13.96 -36.21
C ASP A 195 3.81 -12.52 -35.71
N ASN A 196 2.97 -11.76 -36.42
CA ASN A 196 2.79 -10.32 -36.35
C ASN A 196 1.52 -9.93 -35.57
N SER A 197 1.64 -9.73 -34.26
CA SER A 197 0.71 -8.87 -33.51
C SER A 197 1.43 -8.26 -32.30
N PHE A 198 1.13 -7.00 -31.98
CA PHE A 198 1.77 -6.26 -30.87
C PHE A 198 0.81 -6.04 -29.69
N ASP A 199 -0.07 -7.02 -29.47
CA ASP A 199 -0.85 -7.21 -28.26
C ASP A 199 -0.46 -8.57 -27.65
N TYR A 200 -0.39 -8.63 -26.31
CA TYR A 200 0.04 -9.78 -25.49
C TYR A 200 1.54 -10.18 -25.55
N MET A 201 2.32 -9.68 -24.58
CA MET A 201 3.48 -10.39 -24.03
C MET A 201 3.54 -10.22 -22.49
N PRO A 202 4.18 -11.14 -21.72
CA PRO A 202 3.98 -11.22 -20.27
C PRO A 202 4.59 -10.09 -19.41
N PHE A 203 4.04 -9.97 -18.19
CA PHE A 203 4.20 -8.86 -17.24
C PHE A 203 5.65 -8.49 -16.87
N HIS A 204 6.58 -9.47 -16.82
CA HIS A 204 7.95 -9.23 -16.34
C HIS A 204 8.84 -8.42 -17.29
N LEU A 205 8.69 -8.56 -18.61
CA LEU A 205 9.55 -7.84 -19.57
C LEU A 205 9.18 -6.36 -19.74
N ARG A 206 7.99 -5.95 -19.30
CA ARG A 206 7.56 -4.53 -19.33
C ARG A 206 8.32 -3.65 -18.32
N ARG A 207 8.98 -4.25 -17.32
CA ARG A 207 9.65 -3.54 -16.21
C ARG A 207 11.07 -3.03 -16.53
N LEU A 208 11.68 -3.49 -17.63
CA LEU A 208 13.04 -3.09 -18.05
C LEU A 208 13.08 -1.98 -19.11
N TYR A 209 11.94 -1.61 -19.70
CA TYR A 209 11.85 -0.59 -20.76
C TYR A 209 11.39 0.80 -20.24
N LEU A 210 11.25 0.95 -18.93
CA LEU A 210 10.88 2.20 -18.25
C LEU A 210 11.94 2.60 -17.21
N ARG A 211 13.19 2.73 -17.65
CA ARG A 211 14.29 3.31 -16.86
C ARG A 211 14.87 4.59 -17.49
N ALA A 212 14.08 5.26 -18.34
CA ALA A 212 14.45 6.51 -19.03
C ALA A 212 13.25 7.41 -19.42
N SER A 213 12.15 7.42 -18.64
CA SER A 213 11.08 8.43 -18.67
C SER A 213 10.17 8.27 -17.44
N ASN A 214 9.53 9.36 -16.98
CA ASN A 214 8.70 9.47 -15.76
C ASN A 214 9.54 9.36 -14.46
N THR A 215 9.53 10.27 -13.49
CA THR A 215 8.77 11.53 -13.27
C THR A 215 7.24 11.41 -13.25
N ALA A 216 6.69 10.62 -12.32
CA ALA A 216 5.29 10.68 -11.86
C ALA A 216 5.06 9.87 -10.56
N PHE A 217 4.40 10.50 -9.58
CA PHE A 217 3.51 9.97 -8.51
C PHE A 217 3.73 8.51 -8.01
N SER A 218 4.38 8.21 -6.87
CA SER A 218 4.31 8.69 -5.46
C SER A 218 3.23 8.03 -4.59
N ASN A 219 3.58 7.61 -3.37
CA ASN A 219 2.63 7.21 -2.32
C ASN A 219 1.98 8.46 -1.65
N LEU A 220 0.86 8.45 -0.90
CA LEU A 220 0.08 7.41 -0.20
C LEU A 220 0.74 6.80 1.06
N ASN A 221 1.11 7.64 2.03
CA ASN A 221 0.30 7.91 3.23
C ASN A 221 1.13 8.72 4.25
N HIS A 222 0.69 9.86 4.77
CA HIS A 222 -0.50 10.19 5.60
C HIS A 222 -0.25 10.13 7.11
N VAL A 223 -0.61 11.25 7.72
CA VAL A 223 -0.44 11.80 9.07
C VAL A 223 -1.64 12.74 9.19
N PHE A 224 -2.32 12.74 10.33
CA PHE A 224 -3.42 13.63 10.69
C PHE A 224 -3.02 14.24 12.05
N THR A 225 -3.92 15.02 12.66
CA THR A 225 -3.89 15.32 14.11
C THR A 225 -2.73 16.25 14.58
N GLY A 226 -2.94 17.12 15.56
CA GLY A 226 -4.20 17.46 16.24
C GLY A 226 -4.02 18.60 17.26
N GLU A 227 -5.04 19.31 17.69
CA GLU A 227 -6.51 19.24 17.48
C GLU A 227 -7.17 20.38 18.31
N HIS A 228 -8.47 20.66 18.14
CA HIS A 228 -9.21 21.56 19.06
C HIS A 228 -10.70 21.15 19.21
N SER A 229 -11.25 21.17 20.44
CA SER A 229 -12.48 20.45 20.79
C SER A 229 -13.78 21.26 20.64
N VAL A 230 -14.75 20.67 19.94
CA VAL A 230 -16.13 21.16 19.78
C VAL A 230 -17.11 19.98 19.85
N THR A 231 -18.29 20.18 20.44
CA THR A 231 -19.28 19.11 20.69
C THR A 231 -19.89 18.54 19.41
N LEU A 232 -19.77 17.22 19.22
CA LEU A 232 -20.22 16.50 18.03
C LEU A 232 -21.61 15.85 18.21
N SER A 233 -22.33 15.67 17.10
CA SER A 233 -23.45 14.74 16.99
C SER A 233 -22.95 13.32 16.68
N GLU A 234 -23.84 12.32 16.65
CA GLU A 234 -23.51 10.91 16.37
C GLU A 234 -22.70 10.71 15.08
N TYR A 235 -23.03 11.47 14.03
CA TYR A 235 -22.28 11.50 12.75
C TYR A 235 -20.87 12.09 12.88
N GLY A 236 -20.62 12.93 13.88
CA GLY A 236 -19.34 13.58 14.11
C GLY A 236 -18.30 12.68 14.79
N MET A 237 -18.71 11.80 15.71
CA MET A 237 -17.82 10.77 16.28
C MET A 237 -17.26 9.87 15.17
N LYS A 238 -18.09 9.51 14.19
CA LYS A 238 -17.69 8.73 13.02
C LYS A 238 -16.71 9.45 12.08
N TYR A 239 -16.60 10.77 12.19
CA TYR A 239 -15.61 11.59 11.50
C TYR A 239 -14.31 11.71 12.31
N VAL A 240 -14.41 11.85 13.65
CA VAL A 240 -13.27 11.80 14.57
C VAL A 240 -12.51 10.48 14.44
N ASN A 241 -13.18 9.31 14.42
CA ASN A 241 -12.52 8.02 14.19
C ASN A 241 -11.81 7.86 12.81
N ASN A 242 -11.99 8.82 11.89
CA ASN A 242 -11.25 8.85 10.61
C ASN A 242 -10.17 9.96 10.59
N LEU A 243 -10.33 11.06 11.34
CA LEU A 243 -9.26 12.01 11.66
C LEU A 243 -8.18 11.36 12.53
N ILE A 244 -8.59 10.60 13.54
CA ILE A 244 -7.72 9.78 14.39
C ILE A 244 -6.83 8.82 13.60
N ARG A 245 -7.23 8.41 12.39
CA ARG A 245 -6.61 7.28 11.68
C ARG A 245 -5.23 7.54 11.09
N CYS A 246 -4.64 8.70 11.39
CA CYS A 246 -3.20 8.93 11.30
C CYS A 246 -2.72 9.83 12.49
N GLU A 247 -1.55 9.53 13.05
CA GLU A 247 -0.71 10.32 14.00
C GLU A 247 -1.35 11.24 15.08
N ILE A 248 -1.90 10.68 16.16
CA ILE A 248 -1.95 11.34 17.48
C ILE A 248 -0.69 10.98 18.27
N SER A 249 0.17 11.97 18.51
CA SER A 249 1.18 11.98 19.59
C SER A 249 0.99 13.15 20.58
N SER A 250 0.05 14.06 20.32
CA SER A 250 -0.22 15.26 21.14
C SER A 250 -1.11 14.94 22.35
N THR A 251 -0.48 14.74 23.50
CA THR A 251 -1.16 14.26 24.72
C THR A 251 -2.05 15.29 25.42
N ASP A 252 -1.70 16.57 25.33
CA ASP A 252 -2.54 17.67 25.80
C ASP A 252 -3.91 17.67 25.10
N TYR A 253 -4.03 17.14 23.88
CA TYR A 253 -5.35 17.01 23.24
C TYR A 253 -6.15 15.76 23.63
N ILE A 254 -5.51 14.61 23.84
CA ILE A 254 -6.19 13.45 24.46
C ILE A 254 -6.84 13.87 25.79
N CYS A 255 -6.11 14.63 26.60
CA CYS A 255 -6.60 15.26 27.84
C CYS A 255 -7.78 16.24 27.63
N ARG A 256 -7.92 16.87 26.45
CA ARG A 256 -8.99 17.83 26.12
C ARG A 256 -10.21 17.18 25.46
N LEU A 257 -10.03 16.06 24.76
CA LEU A 257 -11.10 15.26 24.17
C LEU A 257 -11.92 14.59 25.27
N ILE A 258 -11.24 13.91 26.20
CA ILE A 258 -11.83 13.24 27.37
C ILE A 258 -12.58 14.25 28.27
N ARG A 259 -12.03 15.45 28.45
CA ARG A 259 -12.70 16.55 29.18
C ARG A 259 -13.87 17.21 28.40
N ALA A 260 -14.02 16.95 27.10
CA ALA A 260 -15.12 17.46 26.29
C ALA A 260 -16.29 16.47 26.13
N SER A 261 -16.05 15.16 26.24
CA SER A 261 -17.11 14.13 26.26
C SER A 261 -17.96 14.14 27.53
N SER A 262 -17.45 14.70 28.64
CA SER A 262 -18.04 14.68 29.98
C SER A 262 -19.40 15.39 30.17
N ASN A 263 -20.06 15.82 29.09
CA ASN A 263 -21.29 16.64 29.10
C ASN A 263 -22.49 15.99 28.37
N LYS A 264 -22.47 14.68 28.11
CA LYS A 264 -23.63 13.93 27.58
C LYS A 264 -23.91 12.68 28.41
N THR A 265 -25.19 12.35 28.58
CA THR A 265 -25.69 11.27 29.44
C THR A 265 -26.30 10.12 28.65
N ASN A 266 -25.96 8.88 29.03
CA ASN A 266 -26.66 7.62 28.72
C ASN A 266 -26.51 7.01 27.31
N GLU A 267 -25.34 7.13 26.67
CA GLU A 267 -24.97 6.30 25.50
C GLU A 267 -23.54 5.76 25.67
N ASP A 268 -23.23 4.59 25.10
CA ASP A 268 -21.92 3.93 25.26
C ASP A 268 -20.79 4.74 24.61
N ILE A 269 -19.96 5.41 25.42
CA ILE A 269 -18.84 6.21 24.91
C ILE A 269 -17.69 5.29 24.50
N ILE A 270 -17.51 5.17 23.18
CA ILE A 270 -16.40 4.46 22.53
C ILE A 270 -15.36 5.49 22.06
N LEU A 271 -14.17 5.44 22.65
CA LEU A 271 -12.99 6.20 22.23
C LEU A 271 -12.13 5.32 21.31
N ASP A 272 -12.33 5.45 19.99
CA ASP A 272 -11.65 4.67 18.95
C ASP A 272 -10.45 5.42 18.40
N LEU A 273 -9.37 5.39 19.17
CA LEU A 273 -7.99 5.81 18.89
C LEU A 273 -7.22 4.74 18.07
N SER A 274 -7.75 4.28 16.92
CA SER A 274 -7.08 3.30 16.06
C SER A 274 -6.28 3.91 14.89
N LYS A 275 -5.04 3.44 14.67
CA LYS A 275 -4.06 3.86 13.63
C LYS A 275 -3.50 5.29 13.73
N CYS A 276 -3.53 5.89 14.91
CA CYS A 276 -2.93 7.18 15.25
C CYS A 276 -1.43 7.12 15.61
N ASN A 277 -0.69 6.02 15.40
CA ASN A 277 0.74 5.89 15.77
C ASN A 277 1.08 6.16 17.26
N ILE A 278 0.09 6.12 18.16
CA ILE A 278 0.24 6.32 19.62
C ILE A 278 1.32 5.39 20.21
N ASP A 279 2.22 5.92 21.05
CA ASP A 279 3.29 5.16 21.71
C ASP A 279 3.14 5.10 23.26
N ASN A 280 4.19 4.66 23.96
CA ASN A 280 4.18 4.52 25.43
C ASN A 280 3.88 5.84 26.17
N ASN A 281 4.43 6.95 25.70
CA ASN A 281 4.36 8.24 26.37
C ASN A 281 3.01 8.88 26.06
N ALA A 282 2.53 8.71 24.82
CA ALA A 282 1.17 9.04 24.44
C ALA A 282 0.11 8.24 25.23
N VAL A 283 0.50 7.06 25.74
CA VAL A 283 -0.32 6.23 26.64
C VAL A 283 -0.18 6.60 28.12
N GLU A 284 0.94 7.17 28.57
CA GLU A 284 1.15 7.66 29.95
C GLU A 284 0.15 8.79 30.25
N ASP A 285 0.17 9.88 29.47
CA ASP A 285 -0.77 10.99 29.65
C ASP A 285 -2.24 10.59 29.35
N LEU A 286 -2.48 9.58 28.50
CA LEU A 286 -3.81 9.00 28.29
C LEU A 286 -4.30 8.24 29.53
N ALA A 287 -3.41 7.52 30.21
CA ALA A 287 -3.71 6.82 31.45
C ALA A 287 -4.03 7.83 32.57
N ASP A 288 -3.20 8.86 32.75
CA ASP A 288 -3.44 9.97 33.70
C ASP A 288 -4.77 10.71 33.40
N ALA A 289 -5.14 10.86 32.13
CA ALA A 289 -6.43 11.44 31.73
C ALA A 289 -7.63 10.51 32.02
N LEU A 290 -7.47 9.20 31.84
CA LEU A 290 -8.50 8.18 32.09
C LEU A 290 -8.63 7.76 33.57
N GLU A 291 -7.63 8.05 34.41
CA GLU A 291 -7.74 7.91 35.87
C GLU A 291 -8.68 8.97 36.48
N GLN A 292 -8.87 10.10 35.78
CA GLN A 292 -9.77 11.20 36.19
C GLN A 292 -11.03 11.34 35.33
N ASP A 293 -11.30 10.40 34.42
CA ASP A 293 -12.56 10.33 33.68
C ASP A 293 -13.42 9.13 34.10
N ASN A 294 -14.71 9.41 34.20
CA ASN A 294 -15.74 8.46 34.64
C ASN A 294 -16.75 8.17 33.51
N THR A 295 -16.41 8.47 32.24
CA THR A 295 -17.37 8.46 31.12
C THR A 295 -16.97 7.54 29.97
N CYS A 296 -15.68 7.27 29.73
CA CYS A 296 -15.22 6.31 28.74
C CYS A 296 -15.53 4.85 29.16
N ILE A 297 -16.16 4.09 28.25
CA ILE A 297 -16.59 2.69 28.47
C ILE A 297 -15.81 1.71 27.58
N THR A 298 -15.45 2.11 26.36
CA THR A 298 -14.64 1.28 25.44
C THR A 298 -13.52 2.10 24.82
N LEU A 299 -12.30 1.57 24.83
CA LEU A 299 -11.08 2.22 24.32
C LEU A 299 -10.42 1.36 23.24
N ASN A 300 -10.52 1.74 21.97
CA ASN A 300 -9.81 1.06 20.88
C ASN A 300 -8.54 1.83 20.52
N LEU A 301 -7.39 1.30 20.92
CA LEU A 301 -6.03 1.79 20.67
C LEU A 301 -5.31 0.97 19.59
N SER A 302 -6.03 0.33 18.66
CA SER A 302 -5.41 -0.63 17.75
C SER A 302 -4.57 -0.04 16.60
N LYS A 303 -3.50 -0.74 16.22
CA LYS A 303 -2.58 -0.49 15.11
C LYS A 303 -1.78 0.81 15.29
N ASN A 304 -1.36 1.02 16.54
CA ASN A 304 -0.47 2.08 16.99
C ASN A 304 0.94 1.49 17.29
N SER A 305 1.77 2.20 18.06
CA SER A 305 3.16 1.84 18.39
C SER A 305 3.40 1.58 19.90
N ILE A 306 2.35 1.32 20.68
CA ILE A 306 2.37 1.07 22.13
C ILE A 306 3.21 -0.17 22.44
N GLN A 307 4.04 -0.13 23.49
CA GLN A 307 4.93 -1.21 23.94
C GLN A 307 4.70 -1.55 25.43
N ASP A 308 5.65 -2.27 26.03
CA ASP A 308 5.57 -2.74 27.42
C ASP A 308 5.35 -1.64 28.47
N ILE A 309 5.94 -0.47 28.25
CA ILE A 309 5.86 0.65 29.19
C ILE A 309 4.47 1.32 29.11
N GLY A 310 3.93 1.54 27.90
CA GLY A 310 2.55 2.01 27.74
C GLY A 310 1.52 1.00 28.26
N ALA A 311 1.75 -0.28 28.02
CA ALA A 311 0.96 -1.36 28.62
C ALA A 311 1.03 -1.36 30.16
N GLN A 312 2.19 -1.01 30.76
CA GLN A 312 2.32 -0.82 32.21
C GLN A 312 1.52 0.39 32.71
N TYR A 313 1.54 1.53 32.00
CA TYR A 313 0.74 2.69 32.38
C TYR A 313 -0.77 2.42 32.29
N LEU A 314 -1.22 1.75 31.23
CA LEU A 314 -2.60 1.26 31.13
C LEU A 314 -2.94 0.30 32.27
N ALA A 315 -2.04 -0.62 32.63
CA ALA A 315 -2.25 -1.54 33.74
C ALA A 315 -2.42 -0.81 35.08
N ASN A 316 -1.53 0.14 35.39
CA ASN A 316 -1.58 0.94 36.62
C ASN A 316 -2.89 1.75 36.74
N MET A 317 -3.34 2.36 35.64
CA MET A 317 -4.64 3.04 35.57
C MET A 317 -5.81 2.06 35.68
N LEU A 318 -5.73 0.88 35.03
CA LEU A 318 -6.76 -0.15 35.11
C LEU A 318 -6.91 -0.78 36.50
N GLU A 319 -5.89 -0.77 37.37
CA GLU A 319 -6.05 -1.15 38.79
C GLU A 319 -7.05 -0.23 39.53
N HIS A 320 -7.22 1.02 39.08
CA HIS A 320 -7.97 2.07 39.76
C HIS A 320 -9.21 2.55 38.98
N ASN A 321 -9.25 2.41 37.66
CA ASN A 321 -10.39 2.79 36.82
C ASN A 321 -11.59 1.86 37.04
N THR A 322 -12.79 2.45 37.07
CA THR A 322 -14.06 1.78 37.40
C THR A 322 -15.14 1.93 36.32
N THR A 323 -14.77 2.26 35.08
CA THR A 323 -15.71 2.50 33.97
C THR A 323 -15.35 1.82 32.66
N LEU A 324 -14.06 1.54 32.41
CA LEU A 324 -13.62 0.81 31.23
C LEU A 324 -14.08 -0.65 31.29
N ASN A 325 -14.87 -1.02 30.28
CA ASN A 325 -15.43 -2.35 30.08
C ASN A 325 -14.73 -3.10 28.93
N ALA A 326 -14.08 -2.40 28.00
CA ALA A 326 -13.39 -3.01 26.87
C ALA A 326 -12.18 -2.19 26.42
N ILE A 327 -11.07 -2.86 26.13
CA ILE A 327 -9.88 -2.24 25.52
C ILE A 327 -9.37 -3.08 24.33
N ASP A 328 -9.04 -2.41 23.22
CA ASP A 328 -8.45 -3.04 22.03
C ASP A 328 -7.10 -2.43 21.71
N LEU A 329 -6.03 -3.17 22.04
CA LEU A 329 -4.64 -2.83 21.82
C LEU A 329 -4.06 -3.61 20.63
N SER A 330 -4.86 -4.22 19.76
CA SER A 330 -4.34 -5.02 18.64
C SER A 330 -3.43 -4.23 17.70
N GLY A 331 -2.52 -4.86 16.97
CA GLY A 331 -1.62 -4.27 15.98
C GLY A 331 -0.51 -3.39 16.53
N ASN A 332 -0.32 -3.36 17.85
CA ASN A 332 0.71 -2.59 18.53
C ASN A 332 2.03 -3.37 18.68
N ARG A 333 2.95 -2.87 19.52
CA ARG A 333 4.25 -3.45 19.86
C ARG A 333 4.36 -3.83 21.35
N ILE A 334 3.25 -4.12 22.03
CA ILE A 334 3.26 -4.55 23.44
C ILE A 334 4.00 -5.88 23.52
N GLY A 335 4.98 -6.00 24.41
CA GLY A 335 5.80 -7.17 24.67
C GLY A 335 5.22 -8.07 25.77
N ASP A 336 6.04 -9.01 26.25
CA ASP A 336 5.63 -9.95 27.29
C ASP A 336 5.52 -9.27 28.66
N LEU A 337 6.33 -8.24 28.93
CA LEU A 337 6.37 -7.60 30.25
C LEU A 337 5.14 -6.71 30.47
N GLY A 338 4.74 -5.98 29.43
CA GLY A 338 3.52 -5.18 29.36
C GLY A 338 2.28 -6.04 29.34
N THR A 339 2.30 -7.17 28.63
CA THR A 339 1.20 -8.13 28.74
C THR A 339 1.15 -8.74 30.13
N GLN A 340 2.29 -9.01 30.81
CA GLN A 340 2.29 -9.37 32.22
C GLN A 340 1.65 -8.25 33.07
N PHE A 341 2.00 -6.97 32.89
CA PHE A 341 1.38 -5.89 33.66
C PHE A 341 -0.14 -5.79 33.42
N LEU A 342 -0.58 -5.77 32.16
CA LEU A 342 -2.01 -5.75 31.74
C LEU A 342 -2.83 -6.96 32.21
N VAL A 343 -2.16 -8.02 32.67
CA VAL A 343 -2.76 -9.23 33.23
C VAL A 343 -2.66 -9.21 34.77
N GLU A 344 -1.52 -8.77 35.32
CA GLU A 344 -1.26 -8.70 36.76
C GLU A 344 -2.20 -7.70 37.46
N CYS A 345 -2.62 -6.62 36.77
CA CYS A 345 -3.60 -5.62 37.23
C CYS A 345 -5.05 -6.14 37.29
N LEU A 346 -5.42 -7.15 36.50
CA LEU A 346 -6.81 -7.64 36.40
C LEU A 346 -7.32 -8.24 37.71
N LYS A 347 -6.39 -8.69 38.57
CA LYS A 347 -6.66 -9.16 39.93
C LYS A 347 -7.34 -8.12 40.81
N TYR A 348 -7.15 -6.84 40.48
CA TYR A 348 -7.64 -5.67 41.21
C TYR A 348 -8.74 -4.93 40.44
N ASN A 349 -8.66 -4.89 39.10
CA ASN A 349 -9.74 -4.35 38.27
C ASN A 349 -11.04 -5.16 38.44
N THR A 350 -12.19 -4.48 38.38
CA THR A 350 -13.52 -5.11 38.56
C THR A 350 -14.55 -4.73 37.49
N THR A 351 -14.10 -4.26 36.32
CA THR A 351 -14.99 -3.78 35.24
C THR A 351 -14.60 -4.26 33.85
N LEU A 352 -13.31 -4.46 33.57
CA LEU A 352 -12.84 -4.85 32.25
C LEU A 352 -13.39 -6.23 31.88
N MET A 353 -14.20 -6.25 30.82
CA MET A 353 -14.84 -7.44 30.26
C MET A 353 -14.18 -7.89 28.95
N LYS A 354 -13.47 -7.02 28.23
CA LYS A 354 -12.82 -7.36 26.95
C LYS A 354 -11.41 -6.78 26.85
N LEU A 355 -10.47 -7.61 26.41
CA LEU A 355 -9.08 -7.25 26.11
C LEU A 355 -8.70 -7.84 24.75
N ASN A 356 -8.34 -6.99 23.79
CA ASN A 356 -7.74 -7.42 22.52
C ASN A 356 -6.27 -6.97 22.45
N LEU A 357 -5.39 -7.91 22.11
CA LEU A 357 -3.94 -7.80 22.02
C LEU A 357 -3.43 -8.37 20.68
N ASN A 358 -4.30 -8.59 19.70
CA ASN A 358 -3.96 -9.25 18.44
C ASN A 358 -2.77 -8.59 17.74
N GLY A 359 -1.64 -9.25 17.51
CA GLY A 359 -0.53 -8.75 16.67
C GLY A 359 0.56 -7.99 17.41
N ASN A 360 0.47 -7.92 18.74
CA ASN A 360 1.46 -7.34 19.62
C ASN A 360 2.73 -8.16 19.75
N SER A 361 3.91 -7.53 19.82
CA SER A 361 5.23 -8.16 19.93
C SER A 361 5.56 -8.88 21.26
N GLY A 362 4.57 -9.21 22.08
CA GLY A 362 4.68 -9.93 23.35
C GLY A 362 4.23 -11.35 23.16
N GLN A 363 5.21 -12.24 22.97
CA GLN A 363 4.98 -13.49 22.27
C GLN A 363 5.80 -14.65 22.88
N SER A 364 5.74 -14.82 24.21
CA SER A 364 6.23 -16.01 24.92
C SER A 364 5.30 -16.49 26.05
N CYS A 365 5.78 -17.47 26.82
CA CYS A 365 5.05 -18.16 27.89
C CYS A 365 4.60 -17.22 29.03
N LEU A 366 5.24 -16.05 29.16
CA LEU A 366 5.04 -15.09 30.25
C LEU A 366 3.62 -14.51 30.32
N ILE A 367 2.94 -14.34 29.18
CA ILE A 367 1.49 -14.00 29.14
C ILE A 367 0.72 -14.94 30.06
N VAL A 368 1.06 -16.22 30.02
CA VAL A 368 0.30 -17.28 30.66
C VAL A 368 0.79 -17.60 32.07
N GLU A 369 2.07 -17.35 32.35
CA GLU A 369 2.59 -17.35 33.72
C GLU A 369 2.07 -16.15 34.54
N ALA A 370 1.84 -15.00 33.89
CA ALA A 370 1.11 -13.88 34.47
C ALA A 370 -0.35 -14.27 34.77
N ILE A 371 -1.04 -14.90 33.81
CA ILE A 371 -2.40 -15.42 33.99
C ILE A 371 -2.43 -16.47 35.13
N LEU A 372 -1.44 -17.35 35.28
CA LEU A 372 -1.36 -18.32 36.38
C LEU A 372 -1.28 -17.69 37.78
N LYS A 373 -0.79 -16.46 37.90
CA LYS A 373 -0.80 -15.70 39.18
C LYS A 373 -2.17 -15.12 39.50
N ILE A 374 -3.08 -15.05 38.54
CA ILE A 374 -4.49 -14.72 38.76
C ILE A 374 -5.18 -15.94 39.38
N ARG A 375 -5.87 -15.74 40.49
CA ARG A 375 -6.80 -16.76 41.05
C ARG A 375 -8.18 -16.20 41.37
N THR A 376 -8.47 -14.98 40.90
CA THR A 376 -9.54 -14.16 41.48
C THR A 376 -10.31 -13.26 40.50
N ASP A 377 -9.95 -13.19 39.22
CA ASP A 377 -10.68 -12.36 38.23
C ASP A 377 -12.16 -12.74 38.15
N ARG A 378 -13.02 -11.72 38.03
CA ARG A 378 -14.49 -11.88 38.02
C ARG A 378 -15.20 -11.30 36.81
N THR A 379 -14.50 -10.59 35.93
CA THR A 379 -15.14 -9.80 34.86
C THR A 379 -14.61 -10.05 33.45
N LEU A 380 -13.35 -10.46 33.24
CA LEU A 380 -12.85 -10.61 31.87
C LEU A 380 -13.57 -11.76 31.14
N THR A 381 -14.36 -11.42 30.12
CA THR A 381 -15.17 -12.35 29.32
C THR A 381 -14.66 -12.57 27.89
N THR A 382 -13.84 -11.66 27.37
CA THR A 382 -13.28 -11.72 26.01
C THR A 382 -11.79 -11.44 26.04
N LEU A 383 -10.99 -12.36 25.49
CA LEU A 383 -9.56 -12.21 25.29
C LEU A 383 -9.21 -12.51 23.83
N ASP A 384 -8.81 -11.50 23.07
CA ASP A 384 -8.17 -11.70 21.76
C ASP A 384 -6.66 -11.53 21.94
N ILE A 385 -5.92 -12.59 21.67
CA ILE A 385 -4.47 -12.66 21.65
C ILE A 385 -4.04 -13.31 20.34
N SER A 386 -4.60 -12.92 19.19
CA SER A 386 -4.22 -13.47 17.86
C SER A 386 -2.97 -12.81 17.25
N SER A 387 -2.26 -13.41 16.29
CA SER A 387 -0.94 -12.95 15.81
C SER A 387 0.15 -12.74 16.90
N THR A 388 0.18 -13.54 17.98
CA THR A 388 1.02 -13.36 19.21
C THR A 388 2.01 -14.49 19.61
N ARG A 389 2.48 -15.39 18.70
CA ARG A 389 3.45 -16.53 18.93
C ARG A 389 3.43 -17.25 20.28
N ILE A 390 2.29 -17.28 21.00
CA ILE A 390 2.19 -17.94 22.31
C ILE A 390 2.76 -19.36 22.30
N GLY A 391 2.71 -20.01 21.14
CA GLY A 391 3.61 -21.11 20.87
C GLY A 391 3.27 -22.32 21.71
N ASN A 392 4.20 -23.26 21.68
CA ASN A 392 3.90 -24.62 22.05
C ASN A 392 3.69 -24.74 23.58
N MET A 393 4.61 -24.18 24.35
CA MET A 393 4.51 -24.13 25.81
C MET A 393 3.48 -23.10 26.32
N GLY A 394 3.25 -21.99 25.62
CA GLY A 394 2.20 -21.04 26.03
C GLY A 394 0.80 -21.63 25.91
N VAL A 395 0.54 -22.44 24.88
CA VAL A 395 -0.77 -23.08 24.67
C VAL A 395 -1.04 -24.21 25.65
N GLU A 396 -0.01 -25.00 26.00
CA GLU A 396 -0.12 -25.97 27.10
C GLU A 396 -0.53 -25.28 28.41
N ILE A 397 0.17 -24.21 28.79
CA ILE A 397 -0.10 -23.49 30.03
C ILE A 397 -1.49 -22.83 29.97
N LEU A 398 -1.90 -22.30 28.81
CA LEU A 398 -3.18 -21.57 28.65
C LEU A 398 -4.36 -22.53 28.80
N ALA A 399 -4.27 -23.69 28.18
CA ALA A 399 -5.24 -24.76 28.33
C ALA A 399 -5.30 -25.32 29.76
N ASN A 400 -4.15 -25.41 30.45
CA ASN A 400 -4.11 -25.88 31.82
C ASN A 400 -4.61 -24.84 32.84
N TYR A 401 -4.53 -23.55 32.54
CA TYR A 401 -5.16 -22.49 33.35
C TYR A 401 -6.67 -22.39 33.11
N LEU A 402 -7.12 -22.32 31.86
CA LEU A 402 -8.54 -22.03 31.53
C LEU A 402 -9.51 -23.07 32.12
N LYS A 403 -9.06 -24.31 32.38
CA LYS A 403 -9.80 -25.34 33.15
C LYS A 403 -10.27 -24.90 34.54
N PHE A 404 -9.67 -23.86 35.11
CA PHE A 404 -10.02 -23.28 36.41
C PHE A 404 -10.57 -21.84 36.30
N ASN A 405 -10.65 -21.28 35.09
CA ASN A 405 -11.28 -19.98 34.85
C ASN A 405 -12.81 -20.12 34.95
N THR A 406 -13.50 -19.01 35.25
CA THR A 406 -14.97 -18.97 35.41
C THR A 406 -15.63 -17.80 34.68
N THR A 407 -14.90 -17.09 33.81
CA THR A 407 -15.32 -15.80 33.23
C THR A 407 -15.11 -15.67 31.72
N ILE A 408 -14.02 -16.21 31.17
CA ILE A 408 -13.63 -16.03 29.76
C ILE A 408 -14.53 -16.89 28.86
N THR A 409 -15.39 -16.20 28.11
CA THR A 409 -16.35 -16.81 27.17
C THR A 409 -15.92 -16.67 25.71
N VAL A 410 -14.96 -15.81 25.38
CA VAL A 410 -14.46 -15.60 24.02
C VAL A 410 -12.93 -15.55 24.03
N LEU A 411 -12.29 -16.40 23.23
CA LEU A 411 -10.83 -16.47 23.06
C LEU A 411 -10.46 -16.41 21.58
N ASN A 412 -9.63 -15.47 21.15
CA ASN A 412 -9.04 -15.50 19.81
C ASN A 412 -7.53 -15.76 19.89
N ILE A 413 -7.10 -16.86 19.26
CA ILE A 413 -5.73 -17.36 19.19
C ILE A 413 -5.34 -17.72 17.74
N SER A 414 -5.89 -17.00 16.76
CA SER A 414 -5.51 -17.09 15.33
C SER A 414 -4.08 -16.55 15.09
N ASN A 415 -3.35 -16.97 14.05
CA ASN A 415 -1.98 -16.48 13.70
C ASN A 415 -0.80 -16.50 14.75
N ASN A 416 -0.88 -17.07 15.96
CA ASN A 416 0.13 -17.22 17.08
C ASN A 416 1.07 -18.47 17.18
N ASN A 417 1.45 -19.17 16.12
CA ASN A 417 2.22 -20.43 16.18
C ASN A 417 1.61 -21.58 17.03
N ILE A 418 0.77 -22.42 16.44
CA ILE A 418 0.19 -23.67 17.01
C ILE A 418 0.07 -24.61 15.83
N ASP A 419 0.38 -25.88 16.06
CA ASP A 419 0.17 -27.01 15.16
C ASP A 419 -0.41 -28.21 15.94
N ASP A 420 -0.06 -29.43 15.54
CA ASP A 420 -0.80 -30.63 15.86
C ASP A 420 -0.60 -31.16 17.28
N THR A 421 0.57 -30.91 17.87
CA THR A 421 0.90 -31.39 19.22
C THR A 421 0.31 -30.45 20.28
N GLU A 422 0.19 -29.17 19.94
CA GLU A 422 -0.11 -28.06 20.84
C GLU A 422 -1.61 -27.85 20.96
N VAL A 423 -2.31 -27.98 19.84
CA VAL A 423 -3.77 -27.87 19.83
C VAL A 423 -4.43 -29.05 20.55
N GLN A 424 -3.69 -30.14 20.81
CA GLN A 424 -4.10 -31.18 21.76
C GLN A 424 -4.34 -30.64 23.17
N TYR A 425 -3.59 -29.62 23.61
CA TYR A 425 -3.86 -28.98 24.90
C TYR A 425 -5.15 -28.16 24.87
N VAL A 426 -5.37 -27.36 23.81
CA VAL A 426 -6.65 -26.65 23.59
C VAL A 426 -7.82 -27.63 23.57
N ALA A 427 -7.65 -28.79 22.92
CA ALA A 427 -8.64 -29.86 22.93
C ALA A 427 -8.93 -30.41 24.33
N ASN A 428 -7.88 -30.69 25.11
CA ASN A 428 -7.97 -31.18 26.49
C ASN A 428 -8.49 -30.11 27.47
N LEU A 429 -8.51 -28.83 27.11
CA LEU A 429 -9.29 -27.79 27.78
C LEU A 429 -10.77 -27.95 27.41
N LEU A 430 -11.08 -27.87 26.10
CA LEU A 430 -12.45 -27.85 25.57
C LEU A 430 -13.28 -29.06 26.03
N LYS A 431 -12.65 -30.22 26.28
CA LYS A 431 -13.30 -31.42 26.82
C LYS A 431 -14.08 -31.19 28.12
N ASP A 432 -13.50 -30.43 29.06
CA ASP A 432 -13.96 -30.30 30.44
C ASP A 432 -14.42 -28.86 30.79
N ASP A 433 -14.22 -27.90 29.88
CA ASP A 433 -14.61 -26.49 29.98
C ASP A 433 -16.15 -26.31 30.06
N LYS A 434 -16.59 -25.27 30.78
CA LYS A 434 -18.00 -24.98 31.09
C LYS A 434 -18.38 -23.50 30.95
N ILE A 435 -17.57 -22.71 30.23
CA ILE A 435 -17.75 -21.26 30.06
C ILE A 435 -17.38 -20.73 28.67
N LEU A 436 -16.45 -21.38 27.96
CA LEU A 436 -15.89 -20.86 26.73
C LEU A 436 -16.90 -21.04 25.60
N ASN A 437 -17.48 -19.94 25.15
CA ASN A 437 -18.49 -19.85 24.10
C ASN A 437 -17.89 -19.59 22.71
N SER A 438 -16.64 -19.14 22.59
CA SER A 438 -16.01 -18.87 21.30
C SER A 438 -14.51 -19.07 21.33
N ILE A 439 -13.98 -19.77 20.32
CA ILE A 439 -12.56 -19.90 20.05
C ILE A 439 -12.25 -19.61 18.57
N ASP A 440 -11.21 -18.82 18.32
CA ASP A 440 -10.71 -18.53 16.98
C ASP A 440 -9.28 -19.06 16.82
N LEU A 441 -9.14 -20.08 15.99
CA LEU A 441 -7.93 -20.81 15.62
C LEU A 441 -7.68 -20.68 14.10
N SER A 442 -8.09 -19.57 13.47
CA SER A 442 -7.78 -19.29 12.07
C SER A 442 -6.30 -19.00 11.81
N ASN A 443 -5.83 -19.10 10.56
CA ASN A 443 -4.48 -18.75 10.13
C ASN A 443 -3.40 -19.47 10.96
N ASN A 444 -3.70 -20.71 11.40
CA ASN A 444 -2.89 -21.57 12.27
C ASN A 444 -2.04 -22.56 11.44
N LEU A 445 -1.27 -23.44 12.08
CA LEU A 445 -0.59 -24.57 11.44
C LEU A 445 -1.12 -25.93 11.91
N ILE A 446 -2.33 -25.97 12.44
CA ILE A 446 -3.01 -27.23 12.73
C ILE A 446 -3.06 -28.00 11.41
N GLY A 447 -2.56 -29.23 11.48
CA GLY A 447 -2.67 -30.26 10.48
C GLY A 447 -3.78 -31.25 10.87
N ASP A 448 -3.59 -32.50 10.50
CA ASP A 448 -4.63 -33.51 10.56
C ASP A 448 -4.78 -34.15 11.94
N GLN A 449 -3.68 -34.24 12.70
CA GLN A 449 -3.63 -34.92 14.00
C GLN A 449 -4.04 -33.99 15.15
N GLY A 450 -3.82 -32.69 15.01
CA GLY A 450 -4.26 -31.67 15.97
C GLY A 450 -5.74 -31.38 15.82
N ALA A 451 -6.21 -31.30 14.57
CA ALA A 451 -7.62 -31.36 14.27
C ALA A 451 -8.24 -32.61 14.92
N ARG A 452 -7.64 -33.80 14.75
CA ARG A 452 -8.10 -35.01 15.46
C ARG A 452 -8.28 -34.81 16.95
N TYR A 453 -7.29 -34.22 17.63
CA TYR A 453 -7.40 -34.01 19.06
C TYR A 453 -8.50 -33.00 19.43
N LEU A 454 -8.57 -31.83 18.78
CA LEU A 454 -9.68 -30.87 18.96
C LEU A 454 -11.04 -31.56 18.87
N LEU A 455 -11.21 -32.31 17.80
CA LEU A 455 -12.51 -32.79 17.33
C LEU A 455 -12.97 -34.05 18.06
N GLU A 456 -12.03 -34.90 18.52
CA GLU A 456 -12.30 -36.00 19.46
C GLU A 456 -12.65 -35.53 20.89
N ASN A 457 -12.33 -34.28 21.26
CA ASN A 457 -12.67 -33.74 22.59
C ASN A 457 -13.92 -32.84 22.60
N LEU A 458 -14.28 -32.24 21.47
CA LEU A 458 -15.53 -31.49 21.32
C LEU A 458 -16.80 -32.33 21.50
N GLU A 459 -16.74 -33.66 21.33
CA GLU A 459 -17.87 -34.57 21.61
C GLU A 459 -18.39 -34.47 23.07
N HIS A 460 -17.60 -33.94 24.00
CA HIS A 460 -17.97 -33.79 25.42
C HIS A 460 -18.14 -32.33 25.85
N ASN A 461 -17.80 -31.36 24.99
CA ASN A 461 -18.03 -29.96 25.29
C ASN A 461 -19.55 -29.64 25.27
N THR A 462 -19.97 -28.69 26.11
CA THR A 462 -21.38 -28.28 26.23
C THR A 462 -21.60 -26.77 26.25
N THR A 463 -20.61 -25.97 25.82
CA THR A 463 -20.65 -24.50 25.90
C THR A 463 -20.08 -23.78 24.68
N LEU A 464 -19.15 -24.38 23.93
CA LEU A 464 -18.52 -23.74 22.79
C LEU A 464 -19.54 -23.54 21.67
N LEU A 465 -19.74 -22.27 21.32
CA LEU A 465 -20.63 -21.79 20.27
C LEU A 465 -19.86 -21.39 19.01
N THR A 466 -18.63 -20.90 19.09
CA THR A 466 -17.85 -20.51 17.89
C THR A 466 -16.52 -21.24 17.84
N LEU A 467 -16.20 -21.83 16.68
CA LEU A 467 -14.92 -22.46 16.36
C LEU A 467 -14.48 -22.02 14.97
N LYS A 468 -13.58 -21.04 14.89
CA LYS A 468 -12.95 -20.67 13.62
C LYS A 468 -11.61 -21.39 13.47
N LEU A 469 -11.33 -21.85 12.25
CA LEU A 469 -10.16 -22.61 11.84
C LEU A 469 -9.64 -22.18 10.46
N GLY A 470 -10.31 -21.29 9.71
CA GLY A 470 -9.94 -20.96 8.33
C GLY A 470 -8.45 -20.59 8.14
N LYS A 471 -7.80 -21.09 7.07
CA LYS A 471 -6.38 -20.89 6.72
C LYS A 471 -5.38 -21.67 7.59
N ASN A 472 -5.66 -22.93 7.93
CA ASN A 472 -4.69 -23.87 8.53
C ASN A 472 -3.83 -24.64 7.49
N LYS A 473 -2.88 -25.46 7.97
CA LYS A 473 -2.01 -26.32 7.13
C LYS A 473 -2.63 -27.66 6.73
N THR A 474 -3.62 -28.16 7.48
CA THR A 474 -4.45 -29.36 7.22
C THR A 474 -4.35 -29.92 5.80
N PRO A 475 -3.52 -30.96 5.57
CA PRO A 475 -3.57 -31.74 4.34
C PRO A 475 -4.96 -32.34 4.12
N TYR A 476 -5.43 -32.29 2.87
CA TYR A 476 -6.75 -32.78 2.44
C TYR A 476 -7.30 -34.01 3.17
N CYS A 477 -6.53 -35.09 3.23
CA CYS A 477 -7.10 -36.42 3.42
C CYS A 477 -7.48 -36.77 4.87
N ILE A 478 -6.84 -36.20 5.91
CA ILE A 478 -6.89 -36.79 7.27
C ILE A 478 -7.54 -35.84 8.31
N PHE A 479 -7.46 -34.51 8.16
CA PHE A 479 -8.36 -33.53 8.84
C PHE A 479 -9.82 -34.01 8.82
N VAL A 480 -10.17 -34.54 7.66
CA VAL A 480 -11.48 -34.96 7.20
C VAL A 480 -11.95 -36.28 7.83
N GLU A 481 -11.12 -37.32 7.87
CA GLU A 481 -11.43 -38.56 8.64
C GLU A 481 -11.62 -38.26 10.13
N ASN A 482 -10.93 -37.25 10.63
CA ASN A 482 -10.90 -36.91 12.04
C ASN A 482 -12.06 -36.02 12.48
N ILE A 483 -12.62 -35.20 11.59
CA ILE A 483 -13.91 -34.53 11.84
C ILE A 483 -15.02 -35.55 12.11
N VAL A 484 -15.05 -36.72 11.45
CA VAL A 484 -16.10 -37.78 11.62
C VAL A 484 -16.31 -38.26 13.07
N LYS A 485 -15.44 -37.85 14.00
CA LYS A 485 -15.45 -38.20 15.43
C LYS A 485 -16.16 -37.18 16.33
N ILE A 486 -16.57 -36.01 15.84
CA ILE A 486 -17.38 -35.03 16.62
C ILE A 486 -18.86 -35.50 16.75
N ARG A 487 -19.13 -36.79 17.00
CA ARG A 487 -20.47 -37.39 16.94
C ARG A 487 -21.29 -37.15 18.22
N GLY A 488 -21.42 -35.89 18.62
CA GLY A 488 -22.12 -35.53 19.85
C GLY A 488 -22.22 -34.04 20.14
N ASP A 489 -21.34 -33.21 19.56
CA ASP A 489 -21.41 -31.74 19.70
C ASP A 489 -22.78 -31.24 19.26
N ARG A 490 -23.39 -30.42 20.12
CA ARG A 490 -24.72 -29.83 19.92
C ARG A 490 -24.74 -28.32 20.18
N THR A 491 -23.57 -27.69 20.31
CA THR A 491 -23.45 -26.33 20.84
C THR A 491 -22.80 -25.36 19.88
N LEU A 492 -21.94 -25.82 18.96
CA LEU A 492 -21.34 -24.94 17.96
C LEU A 492 -22.40 -24.25 17.09
N THR A 493 -22.49 -22.93 17.23
CA THR A 493 -23.24 -21.96 16.41
C THR A 493 -22.44 -21.43 15.22
N THR A 494 -21.11 -21.36 15.25
CA THR A 494 -20.32 -20.70 14.20
C THR A 494 -19.08 -21.50 13.87
N VAL A 495 -18.85 -21.76 12.58
CA VAL A 495 -17.63 -22.43 12.08
C VAL A 495 -16.98 -21.60 10.98
N ASP A 496 -15.65 -21.48 11.00
CA ASP A 496 -14.89 -20.97 9.84
C ASP A 496 -13.87 -22.02 9.42
N ILE A 497 -13.95 -22.50 8.20
CA ILE A 497 -13.01 -23.42 7.56
C ILE A 497 -12.62 -22.93 6.16
N SER A 498 -12.57 -21.62 5.97
CA SER A 498 -12.06 -20.99 4.75
C SER A 498 -10.59 -21.30 4.46
N HIS A 499 -10.10 -21.00 3.25
CA HIS A 499 -8.67 -20.90 2.93
C HIS A 499 -7.80 -22.19 3.07
N HIS A 500 -8.38 -23.36 3.30
CA HIS A 500 -7.65 -24.63 3.46
C HIS A 500 -7.26 -25.31 2.15
N ARG A 501 -8.03 -25.05 1.08
CA ARG A 501 -8.20 -25.97 -0.06
C ARG A 501 -8.95 -27.24 0.38
N LEU A 502 -10.25 -27.12 0.63
CA LEU A 502 -11.16 -28.27 0.79
C LEU A 502 -11.76 -28.68 -0.56
N GLU A 503 -11.85 -29.98 -0.83
CA GLU A 503 -12.57 -30.59 -1.96
C GLU A 503 -13.92 -31.20 -1.53
N ASP A 504 -14.59 -31.82 -2.50
CA ASP A 504 -15.96 -32.32 -2.36
C ASP A 504 -16.12 -33.47 -1.35
N ASP A 505 -15.19 -34.43 -1.35
CA ASP A 505 -15.19 -35.55 -0.40
C ASP A 505 -14.87 -35.10 1.04
N ASP A 506 -14.17 -33.97 1.18
CA ASP A 506 -13.88 -33.37 2.49
C ASP A 506 -15.17 -32.88 3.13
N VAL A 507 -15.95 -32.11 2.37
CA VAL A 507 -17.26 -31.62 2.80
C VAL A 507 -18.21 -32.77 3.14
N ARG A 508 -18.12 -33.93 2.48
CA ARG A 508 -18.90 -35.13 2.85
C ARG A 508 -18.67 -35.56 4.29
N LEU A 509 -17.41 -35.65 4.69
CA LEU A 509 -17.00 -36.20 5.97
C LEU A 509 -17.09 -35.13 7.08
N ILE A 510 -16.85 -33.86 6.75
CA ILE A 510 -17.18 -32.69 7.59
C ILE A 510 -18.66 -32.72 8.02
N ILE A 511 -19.55 -32.88 7.05
CA ILE A 511 -21.00 -32.99 7.25
C ILE A 511 -21.38 -34.23 8.06
N THR A 512 -20.71 -35.36 7.82
CA THR A 512 -20.99 -36.64 8.49
C THR A 512 -20.77 -36.58 10.01
N ALA A 513 -19.96 -35.63 10.47
CA ALA A 513 -19.79 -35.31 11.89
C ALA A 513 -20.85 -34.34 12.40
N LEU A 514 -20.94 -33.15 11.79
CA LEU A 514 -21.76 -32.04 12.28
C LEU A 514 -23.27 -32.32 12.21
N LYS A 515 -23.69 -33.38 11.51
CA LYS A 515 -25.10 -33.82 11.35
C LYS A 515 -25.96 -33.86 12.62
N ASP A 516 -25.37 -34.08 13.80
CA ASP A 516 -26.10 -34.16 15.08
C ASP A 516 -26.12 -32.82 15.85
N ASN A 517 -25.35 -31.83 15.41
CA ASN A 517 -25.39 -30.47 15.92
C ASN A 517 -26.65 -29.74 15.42
N LYS A 518 -27.37 -29.09 16.34
CA LYS A 518 -28.60 -28.33 16.06
C LYS A 518 -28.50 -26.85 16.47
N ALA A 519 -27.33 -26.41 16.91
CA ALA A 519 -27.06 -25.03 17.29
C ALA A 519 -26.49 -24.20 16.14
N LEU A 520 -25.95 -24.81 15.08
CA LEU A 520 -25.21 -24.12 14.02
C LEU A 520 -26.01 -22.97 13.34
N VAL A 521 -25.49 -21.75 13.49
CA VAL A 521 -25.96 -20.43 13.01
C VAL A 521 -25.14 -19.89 11.83
N SER A 522 -23.87 -20.26 11.67
CA SER A 522 -22.97 -19.63 10.68
C SER A 522 -21.85 -20.56 10.21
N MET A 523 -21.50 -20.51 8.93
CA MET A 523 -20.34 -21.21 8.36
C MET A 523 -19.61 -20.39 7.29
N ASN A 524 -18.29 -20.28 7.39
CA ASN A 524 -17.42 -19.78 6.32
C ASN A 524 -16.61 -20.95 5.73
N MET A 525 -16.69 -21.14 4.42
CA MET A 525 -16.03 -22.16 3.60
C MET A 525 -15.35 -21.53 2.38
N SER A 526 -15.15 -20.21 2.37
CA SER A 526 -14.56 -19.46 1.25
C SER A 526 -13.11 -19.85 0.93
N LYS A 527 -12.65 -19.57 -0.30
CA LYS A 527 -11.24 -19.74 -0.74
C LYS A 527 -10.73 -21.17 -0.61
N ASN A 528 -11.60 -22.12 -0.95
CA ASN A 528 -11.34 -23.56 -0.99
C ASN A 528 -11.47 -24.08 -2.44
N GLN A 529 -11.56 -25.40 -2.63
CA GLN A 529 -11.72 -26.05 -3.93
C GLN A 529 -13.05 -26.82 -4.02
N ILE A 530 -14.08 -26.37 -3.28
CA ILE A 530 -15.37 -27.06 -3.16
C ILE A 530 -16.15 -26.93 -4.48
N GLY A 531 -16.64 -28.06 -4.98
CA GLY A 531 -17.40 -28.21 -6.21
C GLY A 531 -18.84 -28.63 -5.95
N TYR A 532 -19.32 -29.66 -6.66
CA TYR A 532 -20.73 -30.02 -6.67
C TYR A 532 -21.12 -31.14 -5.70
N LEU A 533 -20.26 -32.13 -5.49
CA LEU A 533 -20.55 -33.25 -4.59
C LEU A 533 -20.48 -32.77 -3.13
N GLY A 534 -19.56 -31.87 -2.79
CA GLY A 534 -19.46 -31.27 -1.46
C GLY A 534 -20.72 -30.47 -1.12
N LEU A 535 -21.27 -29.72 -2.08
CA LEU A 535 -22.55 -29.05 -1.91
C LEU A 535 -23.74 -30.01 -1.83
N GLN A 536 -23.72 -31.18 -2.49
CA GLN A 536 -24.71 -32.23 -2.25
C GLN A 536 -24.65 -32.76 -0.80
N HIS A 537 -23.47 -32.84 -0.21
CA HIS A 537 -23.34 -33.25 1.20
C HIS A 537 -23.75 -32.14 2.18
N LEU A 538 -23.31 -30.89 1.97
CA LEU A 538 -23.78 -29.72 2.74
C LEU A 538 -25.32 -29.62 2.70
N THR A 539 -25.92 -29.98 1.56
CA THR A 539 -27.37 -30.05 1.35
C THR A 539 -28.08 -31.12 2.17
N ILE A 540 -27.48 -32.28 2.38
CA ILE A 540 -28.06 -33.34 3.23
C ILE A 540 -28.03 -32.93 4.70
N PHE A 541 -26.98 -32.23 5.13
CA PHE A 541 -26.84 -31.69 6.48
C PHE A 541 -27.86 -30.60 6.79
N LEU A 542 -27.84 -29.51 6.02
CA LEU A 542 -28.57 -28.27 6.34
C LEU A 542 -30.10 -28.40 6.25
N ARG A 543 -30.64 -29.53 5.77
CA ARG A 543 -32.06 -29.90 5.90
C ARG A 543 -32.49 -30.22 7.34
N HIS A 544 -31.56 -30.41 8.27
CA HIS A 544 -31.82 -30.89 9.63
C HIS A 544 -31.43 -29.88 10.74
N THR A 545 -30.77 -28.78 10.37
CA THR A 545 -30.42 -27.64 11.23
C THR A 545 -31.51 -26.57 11.16
N MET A 546 -32.06 -26.14 12.31
CA MET A 546 -33.19 -25.17 12.39
C MET A 546 -32.75 -23.79 12.90
N THR A 547 -31.47 -23.48 12.79
CA THR A 547 -30.78 -22.34 13.45
C THR A 547 -29.87 -21.57 12.51
N PHE A 548 -29.67 -22.06 11.29
CA PHE A 548 -28.54 -21.69 10.44
C PHE A 548 -28.82 -20.44 9.58
N THR A 549 -28.04 -19.38 9.75
CA THR A 549 -28.28 -18.02 9.23
C THR A 549 -27.22 -17.48 8.25
N ILE A 550 -25.94 -17.84 8.35
CA ILE A 550 -24.88 -17.25 7.49
C ILE A 550 -24.08 -18.35 6.79
N LEU A 551 -23.86 -18.20 5.49
CA LEU A 551 -22.99 -19.06 4.68
C LEU A 551 -22.08 -18.23 3.77
N ASP A 552 -20.77 -18.37 3.92
CA ASP A 552 -19.80 -17.89 2.92
C ASP A 552 -19.12 -19.08 2.22
N LEU A 553 -19.17 -19.06 0.90
CA LEU A 553 -18.65 -20.06 -0.04
C LEU A 553 -17.89 -19.36 -1.19
N SER A 554 -17.54 -18.09 -1.03
CA SER A 554 -16.89 -17.30 -2.08
C SER A 554 -15.51 -17.85 -2.46
N THR A 555 -15.07 -17.66 -3.71
CA THR A 555 -13.78 -18.19 -4.20
C THR A 555 -13.68 -19.71 -4.03
N ASN A 556 -14.52 -20.45 -4.74
CA ASN A 556 -14.52 -21.92 -4.76
C ASN A 556 -14.64 -22.41 -6.22
N GLN A 557 -14.86 -23.71 -6.41
CA GLN A 557 -15.09 -24.33 -7.72
C GLN A 557 -16.57 -24.68 -7.96
N ILE A 558 -17.49 -23.91 -7.35
CA ILE A 558 -18.93 -24.18 -7.41
C ILE A 558 -19.42 -23.95 -8.83
N ASP A 559 -19.89 -25.03 -9.46
CA ASP A 559 -20.48 -25.04 -10.79
C ASP A 559 -22.02 -25.05 -10.72
N ASN A 560 -22.65 -25.18 -11.89
CA ASN A 560 -24.10 -25.30 -12.04
C ASN A 560 -24.72 -26.47 -11.26
N LYS A 561 -24.04 -27.62 -11.12
CA LYS A 561 -24.53 -28.76 -10.32
C LYS A 561 -24.40 -28.52 -8.82
N GLY A 562 -23.37 -27.78 -8.39
CA GLY A 562 -23.21 -27.35 -7.01
C GLY A 562 -24.37 -26.46 -6.57
N THR A 563 -24.75 -25.52 -7.44
CA THR A 563 -25.95 -24.69 -7.23
C THR A 563 -27.27 -25.46 -7.30
N GLU A 564 -27.38 -26.53 -8.09
CA GLU A 564 -28.55 -27.45 -8.06
C GLU A 564 -28.73 -28.12 -6.69
N ALA A 565 -27.64 -28.42 -5.97
CA ALA A 565 -27.73 -28.93 -4.60
C ALA A 565 -28.28 -27.84 -3.65
N LEU A 566 -27.69 -26.63 -3.68
CA LEU A 566 -28.07 -25.47 -2.87
C LEU A 566 -29.56 -25.12 -2.95
N VAL A 567 -30.24 -25.38 -4.08
CA VAL A 567 -31.71 -25.22 -4.24
C VAL A 567 -32.47 -25.80 -3.06
N SER A 568 -32.11 -27.00 -2.64
CA SER A 568 -32.86 -27.74 -1.62
C SER A 568 -32.38 -27.46 -0.19
N ILE A 569 -31.33 -26.66 -0.01
CA ILE A 569 -31.09 -25.91 1.22
C ILE A 569 -32.02 -24.71 1.21
N LEU A 570 -31.90 -23.83 0.22
CA LEU A 570 -32.63 -22.56 0.12
C LEU A 570 -34.16 -22.72 0.20
N ARG A 571 -34.75 -23.80 -0.37
CA ARG A 571 -36.19 -24.09 -0.29
C ARG A 571 -36.68 -24.51 1.11
N ASN A 572 -35.82 -25.07 1.95
CA ASN A 572 -36.22 -25.74 3.20
C ASN A 572 -35.66 -25.06 4.46
N LEU A 573 -34.45 -24.50 4.39
CA LEU A 573 -33.77 -23.82 5.48
C LEU A 573 -34.30 -22.39 5.63
N MET A 574 -35.46 -22.28 6.28
CA MET A 574 -36.14 -21.01 6.59
C MET A 574 -35.49 -20.29 7.79
N THR A 575 -34.16 -20.19 7.76
CA THR A 575 -33.33 -19.40 8.70
C THR A 575 -32.15 -18.72 8.03
N LEU A 576 -31.70 -19.14 6.84
CA LEU A 576 -30.53 -18.54 6.17
C LEU A 576 -30.82 -17.07 5.82
N THR A 577 -30.02 -16.14 6.34
CA THR A 577 -30.11 -14.68 6.14
C THR A 577 -28.98 -14.09 5.30
N THR A 578 -27.81 -14.71 5.24
CA THR A 578 -26.69 -14.26 4.37
C THR A 578 -26.08 -15.43 3.60
N LEU A 579 -25.91 -15.25 2.29
CA LEU A 579 -25.21 -16.19 1.40
C LEU A 579 -24.21 -15.42 0.52
N ASN A 580 -22.92 -15.78 0.61
CA ASN A 580 -21.89 -15.31 -0.31
C ASN A 580 -21.37 -16.49 -1.14
N ILE A 581 -21.57 -16.44 -2.46
CA ILE A 581 -21.07 -17.41 -3.45
C ILE A 581 -20.34 -16.69 -4.59
N SER A 582 -19.80 -15.50 -4.31
CA SER A 582 -19.00 -14.72 -5.27
C SER A 582 -17.72 -15.46 -5.72
N ASN A 583 -17.16 -15.08 -6.87
CA ASN A 583 -15.89 -15.60 -7.39
C ASN A 583 -15.92 -17.14 -7.59
N ASN A 584 -16.94 -17.66 -8.26
CA ASN A 584 -17.16 -19.09 -8.50
C ASN A 584 -17.38 -19.37 -10.01
N GLN A 585 -17.72 -20.61 -10.37
CA GLN A 585 -17.94 -21.07 -11.74
C GLN A 585 -19.43 -21.18 -12.10
N ILE A 586 -20.28 -20.38 -11.46
CA ILE A 586 -21.74 -20.44 -11.60
C ILE A 586 -22.16 -19.68 -12.86
N SER A 587 -22.93 -20.33 -13.75
CA SER A 587 -23.55 -19.66 -14.90
C SER A 587 -25.08 -19.60 -14.80
N ASN A 588 -25.75 -19.10 -15.84
CA ASN A 588 -27.20 -18.87 -15.86
C ASN A 588 -28.04 -20.08 -15.41
N HIS A 589 -27.58 -21.30 -15.69
CA HIS A 589 -28.27 -22.54 -15.29
C HIS A 589 -28.21 -22.73 -13.76
N GLY A 590 -27.05 -22.50 -13.15
CA GLY A 590 -26.90 -22.56 -11.71
C GLY A 590 -27.66 -21.45 -10.98
N ILE A 591 -27.69 -20.26 -11.57
CA ILE A 591 -28.55 -19.17 -11.12
C ILE A 591 -30.04 -19.56 -11.26
N HIS A 592 -30.47 -20.14 -12.38
CA HIS A 592 -31.85 -20.63 -12.54
C HIS A 592 -32.25 -21.53 -11.36
N ALA A 593 -31.39 -22.49 -11.02
CA ALA A 593 -31.59 -23.38 -9.89
C ALA A 593 -31.77 -22.62 -8.56
N ILE A 594 -30.84 -21.72 -8.21
CA ILE A 594 -30.92 -20.88 -6.99
C ILE A 594 -32.22 -20.09 -6.93
N THR A 595 -32.59 -19.43 -8.03
CA THR A 595 -33.74 -18.53 -8.10
C THR A 595 -35.06 -19.26 -7.90
N ASP A 596 -35.15 -20.49 -8.42
CA ASP A 596 -36.28 -21.37 -8.21
C ASP A 596 -36.43 -21.81 -6.73
N ALA A 597 -35.40 -21.62 -5.90
CA ALA A 597 -35.49 -21.72 -4.45
C ALA A 597 -35.86 -20.39 -3.77
N LEU A 598 -35.31 -19.25 -4.22
CA LEU A 598 -35.58 -17.92 -3.64
C LEU A 598 -37.07 -17.53 -3.68
N LYS A 599 -37.82 -18.03 -4.67
CA LYS A 599 -39.30 -17.93 -4.75
C LYS A 599 -39.99 -18.41 -3.46
N TYR A 600 -39.45 -19.45 -2.82
CA TYR A 600 -40.00 -20.07 -1.61
C TYR A 600 -39.31 -19.58 -0.34
N ASN A 601 -38.00 -19.34 -0.36
CA ASN A 601 -37.28 -18.79 0.79
C ASN A 601 -37.86 -17.43 1.22
N LYS A 602 -37.90 -17.19 2.54
CA LYS A 602 -38.40 -15.93 3.15
C LYS A 602 -37.44 -15.38 4.24
N THR A 603 -36.19 -15.82 4.25
CA THR A 603 -35.20 -15.40 5.26
C THR A 603 -33.93 -14.79 4.69
N LEU A 604 -33.54 -15.13 3.46
CA LEU A 604 -32.28 -14.67 2.89
C LEU A 604 -32.36 -13.16 2.63
N THR A 605 -31.55 -12.37 3.34
CA THR A 605 -31.52 -10.90 3.25
C THR A 605 -30.30 -10.37 2.51
N LYS A 606 -29.18 -11.09 2.50
CA LYS A 606 -27.98 -10.72 1.75
C LYS A 606 -27.56 -11.86 0.82
N LEU A 607 -27.35 -11.52 -0.44
CA LEU A 607 -26.88 -12.45 -1.46
C LEU A 607 -25.76 -11.80 -2.29
N ASP A 608 -24.57 -12.39 -2.26
CA ASP A 608 -23.46 -12.00 -3.12
C ASP A 608 -23.14 -13.12 -4.13
N ILE A 609 -23.28 -12.78 -5.41
CA ILE A 609 -23.01 -13.63 -6.58
C ILE A 609 -22.03 -12.95 -7.55
N SER A 610 -21.30 -11.93 -7.09
CA SER A 610 -20.34 -11.19 -7.90
C SER A 610 -19.21 -12.08 -8.45
N SER A 611 -18.57 -11.67 -9.55
CA SER A 611 -17.46 -12.40 -10.20
C SER A 611 -17.81 -13.86 -10.56
N ASN A 612 -18.94 -14.08 -11.22
CA ASN A 612 -19.39 -15.38 -11.73
C ASN A 612 -19.56 -15.33 -13.26
N GLN A 613 -20.22 -16.32 -13.86
CA GLN A 613 -20.45 -16.45 -15.31
C GLN A 613 -21.92 -16.14 -15.67
N ILE A 614 -22.48 -15.10 -15.07
CA ILE A 614 -23.90 -14.72 -15.17
C ILE A 614 -24.09 -13.70 -16.31
N ASP A 615 -25.04 -13.94 -17.20
CA ASP A 615 -25.51 -12.97 -18.19
C ASP A 615 -27.00 -12.59 -18.00
N ALA A 616 -27.56 -11.85 -18.95
CA ALA A 616 -28.95 -11.43 -18.99
C ALA A 616 -29.96 -12.55 -18.65
N SER A 617 -29.68 -13.78 -19.08
CA SER A 617 -30.53 -14.96 -18.82
C SER A 617 -30.53 -15.34 -17.34
N GLY A 618 -29.37 -15.29 -16.68
CA GLY A 618 -29.27 -15.50 -15.23
C GLY A 618 -29.92 -14.36 -14.44
N ALA A 619 -29.74 -13.12 -14.91
CA ALA A 619 -30.40 -11.94 -14.35
C ALA A 619 -31.94 -12.00 -14.48
N GLN A 620 -32.48 -12.52 -15.59
CA GLN A 620 -33.91 -12.80 -15.75
C GLN A 620 -34.45 -13.65 -14.61
N TYR A 621 -33.80 -14.79 -14.35
CA TYR A 621 -34.28 -15.73 -13.33
C TYR A 621 -34.22 -15.12 -11.90
N LEU A 622 -33.20 -14.30 -11.61
CA LEU A 622 -33.10 -13.57 -10.33
C LEU A 622 -34.22 -12.56 -10.16
N ALA A 623 -34.46 -11.74 -11.18
CA ALA A 623 -35.55 -10.80 -11.23
C ALA A 623 -36.92 -11.48 -11.04
N GLU A 624 -37.21 -12.54 -11.81
CA GLU A 624 -38.45 -13.33 -11.67
C GLU A 624 -38.63 -13.88 -10.26
N ALA A 625 -37.57 -14.37 -9.61
CA ALA A 625 -37.67 -14.90 -8.25
C ALA A 625 -37.88 -13.81 -7.19
N LEU A 626 -37.31 -12.62 -7.38
CA LEU A 626 -37.48 -11.49 -6.48
C LEU A 626 -38.93 -10.96 -6.46
N GLN A 627 -39.72 -11.18 -7.52
CA GLN A 627 -41.16 -10.86 -7.50
C GLN A 627 -41.97 -11.70 -6.47
N TYR A 628 -41.41 -12.81 -6.01
CA TYR A 628 -41.99 -13.68 -4.97
C TYR A 628 -41.19 -13.66 -3.66
N ASN A 629 -39.90 -13.34 -3.70
CA ASN A 629 -39.07 -13.21 -2.50
C ASN A 629 -39.34 -11.88 -1.79
N GLN A 630 -39.52 -11.92 -0.48
CA GLN A 630 -39.78 -10.75 0.36
C GLN A 630 -38.80 -10.72 1.55
N SER A 631 -37.54 -11.05 1.29
CA SER A 631 -36.47 -11.06 2.30
C SER A 631 -35.18 -10.41 1.81
N ILE A 632 -34.81 -10.56 0.54
CA ILE A 632 -33.56 -10.02 -0.02
C ILE A 632 -33.56 -8.49 0.09
N ALA A 633 -32.53 -7.98 0.76
CA ALA A 633 -32.33 -6.58 1.08
C ALA A 633 -31.01 -6.00 0.55
N SER A 634 -30.01 -6.84 0.33
CA SER A 634 -28.75 -6.50 -0.35
C SER A 634 -28.41 -7.57 -1.37
N LEU A 635 -28.17 -7.16 -2.61
CA LEU A 635 -27.82 -8.04 -3.72
C LEU A 635 -26.61 -7.49 -4.48
N ASN A 636 -25.49 -8.22 -4.41
CA ASN A 636 -24.28 -7.92 -5.19
C ASN A 636 -24.13 -8.90 -6.34
N MET A 637 -24.05 -8.36 -7.56
CA MET A 637 -23.86 -9.12 -8.80
C MET A 637 -22.71 -8.55 -9.64
N SER A 638 -21.81 -7.78 -9.03
CA SER A 638 -20.73 -7.07 -9.73
C SER A 638 -19.79 -8.02 -10.49
N ASN A 639 -19.08 -7.53 -11.51
CA ASN A 639 -18.12 -8.32 -12.31
C ASN A 639 -18.73 -9.55 -13.00
N ASN A 640 -19.97 -9.44 -13.50
CA ASN A 640 -20.62 -10.44 -14.34
C ASN A 640 -20.80 -9.89 -15.77
N SER A 641 -21.65 -10.49 -16.61
CA SER A 641 -21.96 -10.03 -17.97
C SER A 641 -23.48 -9.79 -18.16
N ILE A 642 -24.13 -9.24 -17.12
CA ILE A 642 -25.60 -9.05 -17.05
C ILE A 642 -26.18 -8.30 -18.25
N GLY A 643 -25.48 -7.30 -18.78
CA GLY A 643 -25.92 -6.55 -19.96
C GLY A 643 -27.23 -5.76 -19.77
N PRO A 644 -27.75 -5.13 -20.84
CA PRO A 644 -28.93 -4.29 -20.75
C PRO A 644 -30.24 -5.07 -20.62
N GLU A 645 -30.36 -6.25 -21.23
CA GLU A 645 -31.53 -7.12 -21.06
C GLU A 645 -31.59 -7.65 -19.62
N GLY A 646 -30.45 -7.98 -19.01
CA GLY A 646 -30.39 -8.35 -17.59
C GLY A 646 -30.87 -7.23 -16.67
N ALA A 647 -30.47 -5.99 -16.95
CA ALA A 647 -30.97 -4.81 -16.26
C ALA A 647 -32.48 -4.57 -16.47
N GLN A 648 -33.02 -4.90 -17.66
CA GLN A 648 -34.46 -4.83 -17.96
C GLN A 648 -35.29 -5.71 -17.01
N PHE A 649 -34.85 -6.95 -16.75
CA PHE A 649 -35.61 -7.83 -15.87
C PHE A 649 -35.64 -7.32 -14.43
N PHE A 650 -34.50 -6.81 -13.94
CA PHE A 650 -34.43 -6.17 -12.63
C PHE A 650 -35.30 -4.92 -12.52
N ALA A 651 -35.43 -4.13 -13.59
CA ALA A 651 -36.33 -2.98 -13.63
C ALA A 651 -37.81 -3.37 -13.50
N ASN A 652 -38.29 -4.29 -14.34
CA ASN A 652 -39.66 -4.82 -14.28
C ASN A 652 -40.02 -5.36 -12.88
N THR A 653 -39.00 -5.87 -12.19
CA THR A 653 -39.08 -6.40 -10.83
C THR A 653 -39.11 -5.28 -9.79
N LEU A 654 -38.23 -4.28 -9.88
CA LEU A 654 -38.18 -3.11 -8.98
C LEU A 654 -39.45 -2.23 -9.03
N GLN A 655 -40.20 -2.24 -10.15
CA GLN A 655 -41.53 -1.62 -10.28
C GLN A 655 -42.64 -2.36 -9.52
N ASN A 656 -42.43 -3.63 -9.15
CA ASN A 656 -43.46 -4.41 -8.48
C ASN A 656 -43.55 -4.03 -6.99
N ALA A 657 -44.60 -3.28 -6.62
CA ALA A 657 -44.87 -2.80 -5.26
C ALA A 657 -45.00 -3.90 -4.16
N HIS A 658 -44.98 -5.18 -4.54
CA HIS A 658 -44.84 -6.31 -3.60
C HIS A 658 -43.41 -6.53 -3.08
N ILE A 659 -42.41 -5.94 -3.73
CA ILE A 659 -41.00 -5.98 -3.32
C ILE A 659 -40.73 -4.80 -2.38
N GLN A 660 -40.61 -5.10 -1.10
CA GLN A 660 -40.53 -4.09 -0.03
C GLN A 660 -39.22 -4.16 0.78
N THR A 661 -38.27 -4.99 0.36
CA THR A 661 -37.05 -5.29 1.12
C THR A 661 -35.75 -4.84 0.46
N LEU A 662 -35.68 -4.75 -0.87
CA LEU A 662 -34.42 -4.54 -1.61
C LEU A 662 -33.91 -3.09 -1.46
N ASN A 663 -32.90 -2.92 -0.61
CA ASN A 663 -32.36 -1.62 -0.20
C ASN A 663 -31.00 -1.29 -0.86
N GLU A 664 -30.22 -2.31 -1.23
CA GLU A 664 -28.89 -2.19 -1.81
C GLU A 664 -28.74 -3.11 -3.03
N LEU A 665 -28.33 -2.53 -4.17
CA LEU A 665 -28.21 -3.24 -5.44
C LEU A 665 -26.92 -2.86 -6.14
N ILE A 666 -25.95 -3.78 -6.16
CA ILE A 666 -24.59 -3.55 -6.63
C ILE A 666 -24.40 -4.28 -7.98
N MET A 667 -24.35 -3.51 -9.06
CA MET A 667 -24.16 -4.02 -10.43
C MET A 667 -22.88 -3.47 -11.09
N SER A 668 -21.84 -3.20 -10.30
CA SER A 668 -20.54 -2.70 -10.77
C SER A 668 -19.96 -3.62 -11.85
N ASN A 669 -19.40 -3.08 -12.94
CA ASN A 669 -18.72 -3.86 -14.00
C ASN A 669 -19.56 -5.02 -14.56
N ASN A 670 -20.68 -4.71 -15.22
CA ASN A 670 -21.63 -5.68 -15.76
C ASN A 670 -21.98 -5.51 -17.25
N ARG A 671 -21.34 -4.56 -17.93
CA ARG A 671 -21.63 -4.18 -19.33
C ARG A 671 -23.06 -3.69 -19.55
N ILE A 672 -23.67 -3.11 -18.53
CA ILE A 672 -24.97 -2.42 -18.66
C ILE A 672 -24.75 -1.16 -19.49
N ASP A 673 -25.61 -0.89 -20.47
CA ASP A 673 -25.56 0.30 -21.32
C ASP A 673 -26.71 1.28 -21.04
N ASP A 674 -26.84 2.31 -21.89
CA ASP A 674 -27.91 3.31 -21.87
C ASP A 674 -29.33 2.71 -21.83
N ILE A 675 -29.59 1.63 -22.56
CA ILE A 675 -30.89 0.94 -22.60
C ILE A 675 -31.10 0.16 -21.31
N GLY A 676 -30.06 -0.51 -20.82
CA GLY A 676 -30.10 -1.20 -19.53
C GLY A 676 -30.42 -0.26 -18.37
N VAL A 677 -29.79 0.92 -18.34
CA VAL A 677 -30.07 1.94 -17.34
C VAL A 677 -31.38 2.67 -17.59
N GLN A 678 -31.84 2.82 -18.84
CA GLN A 678 -33.20 3.33 -19.11
C GLN A 678 -34.23 2.53 -18.31
N TYR A 679 -34.20 1.19 -18.41
CA TYR A 679 -35.13 0.35 -17.69
C TYR A 679 -35.00 0.52 -16.17
N LEU A 680 -33.78 0.39 -15.61
CA LEU A 680 -33.56 0.55 -14.15
C LEU A 680 -34.06 1.91 -13.64
N SER A 681 -33.92 2.96 -14.44
CA SER A 681 -34.37 4.30 -14.12
C SER A 681 -35.89 4.45 -14.18
N ASP A 682 -36.54 3.84 -15.17
CA ASP A 682 -38.00 3.77 -15.24
C ASP A 682 -38.60 2.97 -14.06
N ALA A 683 -37.81 2.13 -13.40
CA ALA A 683 -38.17 1.48 -12.14
C ALA A 683 -37.89 2.32 -10.89
N LEU A 684 -36.75 3.01 -10.83
CA LEU A 684 -36.37 3.88 -9.71
C LEU A 684 -37.34 5.07 -9.49
N LYS A 685 -38.18 5.41 -10.48
CA LYS A 685 -39.29 6.37 -10.36
C LYS A 685 -40.41 5.93 -9.42
N GLU A 686 -40.66 4.61 -9.35
CA GLU A 686 -41.76 4.03 -8.55
C GLU A 686 -41.25 3.24 -7.34
N ASN A 687 -39.99 2.77 -7.38
CA ASN A 687 -39.38 2.06 -6.27
C ASN A 687 -39.19 2.96 -5.03
N THR A 688 -39.59 2.44 -3.87
CA THR A 688 -39.55 3.12 -2.56
C THR A 688 -38.72 2.37 -1.52
N THR A 689 -37.78 1.53 -1.96
CA THR A 689 -36.94 0.69 -1.07
C THR A 689 -35.45 0.97 -1.26
N LEU A 690 -34.99 1.19 -2.49
CA LEU A 690 -33.57 1.26 -2.79
C LEU A 690 -32.95 2.54 -2.23
N THR A 691 -31.92 2.37 -1.40
CA THR A 691 -31.15 3.44 -0.76
C THR A 691 -29.73 3.55 -1.32
N ILE A 692 -29.17 2.44 -1.83
CA ILE A 692 -27.84 2.38 -2.44
C ILE A 692 -27.92 1.68 -3.81
N ILE A 693 -27.35 2.30 -4.83
CA ILE A 693 -27.10 1.67 -6.13
C ILE A 693 -25.65 1.93 -6.57
N ASP A 694 -24.97 0.87 -7.03
CA ASP A 694 -23.68 0.99 -7.71
C ASP A 694 -23.80 0.53 -9.16
N LEU A 695 -23.56 1.46 -10.07
CA LEU A 695 -23.55 1.29 -11.52
C LEU A 695 -22.15 1.56 -12.10
N SER A 696 -21.10 1.62 -11.27
CA SER A 696 -19.74 1.94 -11.71
C SER A 696 -19.16 0.92 -12.71
N SER A 697 -18.19 1.35 -13.52
CA SER A 697 -17.48 0.51 -14.52
C SER A 697 -18.36 -0.18 -15.56
N ASN A 698 -19.52 0.41 -15.89
CA ASN A 698 -20.42 -0.07 -16.94
C ASN A 698 -20.21 0.75 -18.24
N GLN A 699 -21.17 0.72 -19.16
CA GLN A 699 -21.09 1.35 -20.49
C GLN A 699 -22.18 2.42 -20.65
N ILE A 700 -22.42 3.18 -19.58
CA ILE A 700 -23.58 4.06 -19.45
C ILE A 700 -23.15 5.51 -19.70
N VAL A 701 -23.72 6.12 -20.74
CA VAL A 701 -23.42 7.49 -21.18
C VAL A 701 -24.74 8.23 -21.48
N GLY A 702 -24.67 9.38 -22.16
CA GLY A 702 -25.70 9.86 -23.08
C GLY A 702 -27.15 9.76 -22.61
N GLN A 703 -27.87 8.83 -23.22
CA GLN A 703 -29.30 8.62 -23.00
C GLN A 703 -29.55 7.88 -21.66
N GLY A 704 -28.65 7.00 -21.25
CA GLY A 704 -28.71 6.30 -19.96
C GLY A 704 -28.73 7.27 -18.77
N ILE A 705 -27.87 8.30 -18.82
CA ILE A 705 -27.86 9.36 -17.80
C ILE A 705 -29.14 10.21 -17.83
N LEU A 706 -29.72 10.51 -19.00
CA LEU A 706 -31.00 11.22 -19.07
C LEU A 706 -32.09 10.45 -18.33
N HIS A 707 -32.20 9.14 -18.55
CA HIS A 707 -33.16 8.32 -17.83
C HIS A 707 -32.88 8.27 -16.32
N LEU A 708 -31.61 8.08 -15.90
CA LEU A 708 -31.24 8.03 -14.48
C LEU A 708 -31.54 9.34 -13.76
N ALA A 709 -31.30 10.48 -14.43
CA ALA A 709 -31.71 11.79 -13.95
C ALA A 709 -33.22 11.93 -13.80
N ASP A 710 -34.00 11.49 -14.78
CA ASP A 710 -35.47 11.51 -14.72
C ASP A 710 -36.04 10.62 -13.60
N ALA A 711 -35.30 9.61 -13.15
CA ALA A 711 -35.62 8.86 -11.95
C ALA A 711 -35.32 9.64 -10.67
N LEU A 712 -34.09 10.17 -10.54
CA LEU A 712 -33.63 10.90 -9.36
C LEU A 712 -34.47 12.16 -9.03
N LYS A 713 -35.16 12.75 -10.03
CA LYS A 713 -36.14 13.84 -9.82
C LYS A 713 -37.29 13.48 -8.88
N ASN A 714 -37.72 12.21 -8.90
CA ASN A 714 -38.90 11.73 -8.18
C ASN A 714 -38.56 10.70 -7.09
N ASN A 715 -37.45 9.98 -7.22
CA ASN A 715 -36.98 9.08 -6.18
C ASN A 715 -36.62 9.85 -4.90
N THR A 716 -37.11 9.35 -3.76
CA THR A 716 -36.93 9.96 -2.43
C THR A 716 -36.18 9.06 -1.45
N THR A 717 -35.66 7.93 -1.91
CA THR A 717 -35.07 6.88 -1.05
C THR A 717 -33.57 6.68 -1.28
N LEU A 718 -33.08 6.92 -2.49
CA LEU A 718 -31.67 6.76 -2.85
C LEU A 718 -30.82 7.81 -2.13
N THR A 719 -29.93 7.36 -1.24
CA THR A 719 -29.01 8.22 -0.46
C THR A 719 -27.58 8.20 -1.01
N ALA A 720 -27.16 7.12 -1.66
CA ALA A 720 -25.86 7.01 -2.30
C ALA A 720 -25.97 6.49 -3.75
N LEU A 721 -25.28 7.20 -4.66
CA LEU A 721 -25.13 6.82 -6.07
C LEU A 721 -23.65 6.70 -6.42
N TYR A 722 -23.23 5.49 -6.78
CA TYR A 722 -21.88 5.21 -7.29
C TYR A 722 -21.91 5.02 -8.81
N TYR A 723 -21.14 5.86 -9.49
CA TYR A 723 -21.12 5.97 -10.95
C TYR A 723 -19.70 6.25 -11.47
N ARG A 724 -18.71 5.59 -10.86
CA ARG A 724 -17.30 5.73 -11.25
C ARG A 724 -17.04 5.05 -12.60
N ASN A 725 -16.15 5.58 -13.44
CA ASN A 725 -15.63 4.86 -14.62
C ASN A 725 -16.72 4.44 -15.63
N ASN A 726 -17.64 5.34 -15.97
CA ASN A 726 -18.70 5.10 -16.97
C ASN A 726 -18.49 5.89 -18.28
N ARG A 727 -17.45 6.75 -18.35
CA ARG A 727 -17.18 7.69 -19.47
C ARG A 727 -18.27 8.76 -19.65
N MET A 728 -18.90 9.18 -18.55
CA MET A 728 -19.88 10.27 -18.54
C MET A 728 -19.29 11.55 -19.11
N GLN A 729 -19.96 12.17 -20.09
CA GLN A 729 -19.49 13.41 -20.73
C GLN A 729 -20.21 14.66 -20.20
N SER A 730 -19.70 15.84 -20.53
CA SER A 730 -20.23 17.15 -20.09
C SER A 730 -21.72 17.37 -20.44
N ILE A 731 -22.15 16.87 -21.60
CA ILE A 731 -23.54 17.01 -22.06
C ILE A 731 -24.50 16.16 -21.21
N ASP A 732 -24.07 14.97 -20.78
CA ASP A 732 -24.83 14.05 -19.94
C ASP A 732 -25.05 14.66 -18.55
N THR A 733 -24.03 15.36 -18.03
CA THR A 733 -24.06 15.94 -16.68
C THR A 733 -25.14 17.00 -16.50
N LYS A 734 -25.63 17.59 -17.59
CA LYS A 734 -26.81 18.46 -17.60
C LYS A 734 -28.05 17.77 -17.03
N TYR A 735 -28.30 16.53 -17.41
CA TYR A 735 -29.51 15.83 -16.99
C TYR A 735 -29.45 15.55 -15.48
N LEU A 736 -28.32 15.02 -15.00
CA LEU A 736 -28.10 14.75 -13.57
C LEU A 736 -28.20 16.04 -12.74
N ALA A 737 -27.70 17.16 -13.24
CA ALA A 737 -27.90 18.48 -12.63
C ALA A 737 -29.38 18.89 -12.55
N ASP A 738 -30.15 18.72 -13.62
CA ASP A 738 -31.59 19.00 -13.61
C ASP A 738 -32.37 18.09 -12.64
N ALA A 739 -31.81 16.94 -12.25
CA ALA A 739 -32.35 16.09 -11.18
C ALA A 739 -31.99 16.57 -9.77
N LEU A 740 -30.72 16.89 -9.52
CA LEU A 740 -30.21 17.28 -8.19
C LEU A 740 -30.78 18.61 -7.66
N LYS A 741 -31.43 19.41 -8.53
CA LYS A 741 -32.25 20.58 -8.15
C LYS A 741 -33.53 20.20 -7.38
N CYS A 742 -34.06 19.00 -7.61
CA CYS A 742 -35.32 18.52 -7.04
C CYS A 742 -35.14 17.32 -6.11
N ASN A 743 -34.07 16.54 -6.27
CA ASN A 743 -33.78 15.42 -5.37
C ASN A 743 -33.44 15.92 -3.96
N ASN A 744 -34.10 15.34 -2.96
CA ASN A 744 -33.94 15.63 -1.53
C ASN A 744 -33.63 14.36 -0.73
N SER A 745 -32.90 13.40 -1.31
CA SER A 745 -32.52 12.13 -0.66
C SER A 745 -31.02 11.83 -0.74
N LEU A 746 -30.37 12.23 -1.83
CA LEU A 746 -28.98 11.91 -2.10
C LEU A 746 -28.04 12.71 -1.20
N THR A 747 -27.17 12.01 -0.46
CA THR A 747 -26.15 12.59 0.43
C THR A 747 -24.74 12.40 -0.10
N LEU A 748 -24.50 11.31 -0.84
CA LEU A 748 -23.24 10.99 -1.50
C LEU A 748 -23.43 10.78 -3.01
N LEU A 749 -22.60 11.46 -3.80
CA LEU A 749 -22.52 11.31 -5.25
C LEU A 749 -21.07 11.07 -5.68
N SER A 750 -20.79 9.91 -6.27
CA SER A 750 -19.46 9.53 -6.73
C SER A 750 -19.40 9.42 -8.26
N LEU A 751 -18.74 10.38 -8.88
CA LEU A 751 -18.60 10.54 -10.34
C LEU A 751 -17.13 10.38 -10.80
N GLN A 752 -16.28 9.73 -10.00
CA GLN A 752 -14.84 9.60 -10.25
C GLN A 752 -14.51 8.93 -11.60
N CYS A 753 -13.34 9.23 -12.19
CA CYS A 753 -12.86 8.64 -13.45
C CYS A 753 -13.89 8.76 -14.59
N ASN A 754 -14.27 9.97 -14.98
CA ASN A 754 -15.21 10.25 -16.08
C ASN A 754 -14.72 11.43 -16.93
N GLU A 755 -15.48 11.83 -17.96
CA GLU A 755 -15.13 12.85 -18.95
C GLU A 755 -15.99 14.13 -18.77
N ILE A 756 -16.32 14.47 -17.51
CA ILE A 756 -17.33 15.49 -17.17
C ILE A 756 -16.92 16.91 -17.58
N GLY A 757 -15.66 17.30 -17.41
CA GLY A 757 -15.14 18.58 -17.89
C GLY A 757 -15.84 19.84 -17.35
N ASP A 758 -15.59 20.97 -18.01
CA ASP A 758 -16.02 22.29 -17.55
C ASP A 758 -17.54 22.55 -17.67
N ASP A 759 -18.16 22.15 -18.79
CA ASP A 759 -19.62 22.33 -18.98
C ASP A 759 -20.44 21.39 -18.08
N GLY A 760 -19.92 20.19 -17.77
CA GLY A 760 -20.56 19.27 -16.83
C GLY A 760 -20.48 19.77 -15.38
N ALA A 761 -19.32 20.33 -15.01
CA ALA A 761 -19.12 21.04 -13.75
C ALA A 761 -19.98 22.32 -13.65
N MET A 762 -20.21 23.05 -14.76
CA MET A 762 -21.18 24.14 -14.81
C MET A 762 -22.57 23.69 -14.39
N HIS A 763 -23.07 22.62 -15.01
CA HIS A 763 -24.42 22.14 -14.75
C HIS A 763 -24.59 21.65 -13.30
N LEU A 764 -23.69 20.81 -12.79
CA LEU A 764 -23.75 20.35 -11.39
C LEU A 764 -23.53 21.49 -10.39
N GLY A 765 -22.65 22.44 -10.73
CA GLY A 765 -22.42 23.68 -9.98
C GLY A 765 -23.72 24.48 -9.78
N ASP A 766 -24.46 24.74 -10.86
CA ASP A 766 -25.74 25.47 -10.81
C ASP A 766 -26.84 24.71 -10.06
N ALA A 767 -26.88 23.39 -10.16
CA ALA A 767 -27.87 22.57 -9.46
C ALA A 767 -27.70 22.58 -7.94
N LEU A 768 -26.48 22.35 -7.47
CA LEU A 768 -26.19 22.08 -6.07
C LEU A 768 -26.09 23.35 -5.20
N LYS A 769 -26.13 24.55 -5.78
CA LYS A 769 -26.31 25.84 -5.07
C LYS A 769 -27.48 25.79 -4.06
N ASN A 770 -28.60 25.19 -4.48
CA ASN A 770 -29.82 25.12 -3.68
C ASN A 770 -30.10 23.74 -3.06
N ASN A 771 -29.39 22.68 -3.48
CA ASN A 771 -29.53 21.36 -2.87
C ASN A 771 -29.17 21.40 -1.37
N LYS A 772 -29.94 20.69 -0.54
CA LYS A 772 -29.81 20.68 0.93
C LYS A 772 -29.60 19.28 1.53
N THR A 773 -29.16 18.31 0.74
CA THR A 773 -28.89 16.94 1.21
C THR A 773 -27.49 16.45 0.90
N LEU A 774 -26.88 16.88 -0.20
CA LEU A 774 -25.55 16.45 -0.59
C LEU A 774 -24.48 17.03 0.35
N THR A 775 -23.69 16.15 0.97
CA THR A 775 -22.59 16.50 1.89
C THR A 775 -21.22 16.14 1.32
N THR A 776 -21.16 15.10 0.49
CA THR A 776 -19.94 14.52 -0.08
C THR A 776 -20.05 14.38 -1.59
N LEU A 777 -19.11 14.97 -2.33
CA LEU A 777 -19.10 15.00 -3.79
C LEU A 777 -17.70 14.68 -4.35
N HIS A 778 -17.61 13.63 -5.16
CA HIS A 778 -16.34 13.14 -5.70
C HIS A 778 -16.25 13.29 -7.24
N PHE A 779 -15.32 14.14 -7.68
CA PHE A 779 -14.87 14.30 -9.07
C PHE A 779 -13.36 14.07 -9.21
N TYR A 780 -12.81 13.08 -8.49
CA TYR A 780 -11.44 12.66 -8.75
C TYR A 780 -11.34 12.20 -10.22
N ASP A 781 -10.34 12.67 -10.98
CA ASP A 781 -10.10 12.24 -12.37
C ASP A 781 -11.31 12.51 -13.29
N ASN A 782 -11.55 13.78 -13.65
CA ASN A 782 -12.75 14.23 -14.37
C ASN A 782 -12.54 15.31 -15.46
N ILE A 783 -11.29 15.63 -15.79
CA ILE A 783 -10.90 16.62 -16.81
C ILE A 783 -11.47 18.04 -16.53
N ILE A 784 -11.76 18.38 -15.26
CA ILE A 784 -12.33 19.68 -14.88
C ILE A 784 -11.25 20.76 -14.93
N GLY A 785 -11.47 21.79 -15.74
CA GLY A 785 -10.59 22.95 -15.90
C GLY A 785 -10.97 24.14 -15.01
N ALA A 786 -10.45 25.30 -15.40
CA ALA A 786 -10.65 26.56 -14.68
C ALA A 786 -12.11 27.07 -14.72
N VAL A 787 -12.89 26.73 -15.75
CA VAL A 787 -14.29 27.18 -15.84
C VAL A 787 -15.19 26.32 -14.97
N GLY A 788 -15.00 25.00 -14.94
CA GLY A 788 -15.74 24.10 -14.06
C GLY A 788 -15.46 24.40 -12.58
N ALA A 789 -14.20 24.67 -12.24
CA ALA A 789 -13.83 25.18 -10.92
C ALA A 789 -14.51 26.52 -10.57
N LYS A 790 -14.74 27.41 -11.56
CA LYS A 790 -15.56 28.61 -11.34
C LYS A 790 -16.98 28.26 -10.90
N HIS A 791 -17.61 27.29 -11.54
CA HIS A 791 -18.97 26.88 -11.20
C HIS A 791 -19.06 26.15 -9.85
N PHE A 792 -17.99 25.45 -9.42
CA PHE A 792 -17.86 24.98 -8.04
C PHE A 792 -17.62 26.12 -7.03
N GLY A 793 -16.94 27.20 -7.41
CA GLY A 793 -16.89 28.44 -6.62
C GLY A 793 -18.27 29.08 -6.47
N ASP A 794 -18.98 29.28 -7.59
CA ASP A 794 -20.35 29.81 -7.60
C ASP A 794 -21.31 28.90 -6.78
N LEU A 795 -21.09 27.58 -6.73
CA LEU A 795 -21.77 26.63 -5.84
C LEU A 795 -21.46 26.91 -4.37
N LEU A 796 -20.18 26.94 -3.99
CA LEU A 796 -19.74 27.09 -2.60
C LEU A 796 -20.19 28.42 -1.97
N CYS A 797 -20.42 29.46 -2.78
CA CYS A 797 -21.01 30.74 -2.35
C CYS A 797 -22.47 30.65 -1.83
N HIS A 798 -23.19 29.55 -2.10
CA HIS A 798 -24.64 29.40 -1.86
C HIS A 798 -25.02 28.08 -1.20
N ASN A 799 -24.26 27.01 -1.45
CA ASN A 799 -24.47 25.73 -0.79
C ASN A 799 -24.08 25.81 0.70
N THR A 800 -24.84 25.10 1.53
CA THR A 800 -24.74 25.14 3.00
C THR A 800 -24.75 23.73 3.60
N THR A 801 -24.31 22.72 2.85
CA THR A 801 -24.36 21.30 3.25
C THR A 801 -23.12 20.50 2.84
N LEU A 802 -22.45 20.90 1.76
CA LEU A 802 -21.22 20.26 1.29
C LEU A 802 -20.09 20.54 2.28
N THR A 803 -19.54 19.47 2.84
CA THR A 803 -18.39 19.51 3.76
C THR A 803 -17.11 19.01 3.09
N THR A 804 -17.25 18.15 2.08
CA THR A 804 -16.15 17.46 1.39
C THR A 804 -16.29 17.58 -0.12
N LEU A 805 -15.29 18.23 -0.76
CA LEU A 805 -15.22 18.38 -2.21
C LEU A 805 -13.89 17.80 -2.72
N VAL A 806 -13.98 16.69 -3.45
CA VAL A 806 -12.80 16.00 -4.01
C VAL A 806 -12.69 16.31 -5.50
N LEU A 807 -11.69 17.13 -5.84
CA LEU A 807 -11.37 17.60 -7.20
C LEU A 807 -9.96 17.17 -7.64
N GLY A 808 -9.39 16.12 -7.04
CA GLY A 808 -8.04 15.65 -7.36
C GLY A 808 -7.91 15.12 -8.80
N PHE A 809 -6.73 15.23 -9.41
CA PHE A 809 -6.47 14.77 -10.78
C PHE A 809 -7.40 15.44 -11.81
N ASN A 810 -7.36 16.77 -11.85
CA ASN A 810 -8.09 17.60 -12.82
C ASN A 810 -7.13 18.66 -13.42
N GLN A 811 -7.66 19.69 -14.08
CA GLN A 811 -6.92 20.72 -14.84
C GLN A 811 -7.27 22.14 -14.35
N ILE A 812 -7.67 22.28 -13.09
CA ILE A 812 -8.27 23.48 -12.51
C ILE A 812 -7.42 24.75 -12.70
N GLY A 813 -6.10 24.62 -12.58
CA GLY A 813 -5.14 25.70 -12.81
C GLY A 813 -5.30 26.90 -11.87
N SER A 814 -4.46 27.91 -12.08
CA SER A 814 -4.43 29.11 -11.22
C SER A 814 -5.74 29.89 -11.22
N ARG A 815 -6.44 29.95 -12.37
CA ARG A 815 -7.71 30.67 -12.50
C ARG A 815 -8.90 29.89 -11.91
N GLY A 816 -8.88 28.56 -11.92
CA GLY A 816 -9.88 27.78 -11.20
C GLY A 816 -9.69 27.85 -9.69
N ALA A 817 -8.44 27.84 -9.23
CA ALA A 817 -8.09 28.08 -7.83
C ALA A 817 -8.59 29.45 -7.33
N GLN A 818 -8.48 30.49 -8.16
CA GLN A 818 -9.04 31.82 -7.86
C GLN A 818 -10.52 31.73 -7.49
N HIS A 819 -11.33 31.07 -8.30
CA HIS A 819 -12.77 31.07 -8.11
C HIS A 819 -13.23 30.15 -6.95
N LEU A 820 -12.47 29.10 -6.65
CA LEU A 820 -12.64 28.36 -5.39
C LEU A 820 -12.28 29.22 -4.18
N ALA A 821 -11.23 30.04 -4.26
CA ALA A 821 -10.83 30.96 -3.21
C ALA A 821 -11.87 32.07 -2.99
N ASP A 822 -12.29 32.78 -4.04
CA ASP A 822 -13.35 33.81 -4.00
C ASP A 822 -14.60 33.30 -3.24
N ALA A 823 -14.93 32.01 -3.38
CA ALA A 823 -16.04 31.36 -2.71
C ALA A 823 -15.76 30.94 -1.26
N LEU A 824 -14.54 30.45 -0.96
CA LEU A 824 -14.11 30.09 0.39
C LEU A 824 -14.07 31.28 1.37
N GLN A 825 -14.05 32.53 0.88
CA GLN A 825 -14.25 33.72 1.73
C GLN A 825 -15.64 33.79 2.36
N ARG A 826 -16.63 33.09 1.79
CA ARG A 826 -18.04 33.14 2.18
C ARG A 826 -18.64 31.78 2.55
N ASN A 827 -18.03 30.68 2.12
CA ASN A 827 -18.49 29.34 2.49
C ASN A 827 -18.14 29.03 3.95
N THR A 828 -19.13 28.54 4.70
CA THR A 828 -19.00 28.23 6.14
C THR A 828 -19.20 26.74 6.44
N THR A 829 -19.02 25.84 5.47
CA THR A 829 -19.31 24.39 5.63
C THR A 829 -18.21 23.46 5.13
N LEU A 830 -17.41 23.87 4.15
CA LEU A 830 -16.38 23.04 3.54
C LEU A 830 -15.14 22.98 4.44
N THR A 831 -14.98 21.86 5.15
CA THR A 831 -13.82 21.61 6.03
C THR A 831 -12.66 20.94 5.28
N THR A 832 -12.98 20.19 4.21
CA THR A 832 -12.02 19.43 3.40
C THR A 832 -12.12 19.77 1.93
N LEU A 833 -11.03 20.32 1.38
CA LEU A 833 -10.87 20.60 -0.05
C LEU A 833 -9.64 19.86 -0.61
N HIS A 834 -9.87 18.96 -1.56
CA HIS A 834 -8.81 18.15 -2.14
C HIS A 834 -8.51 18.55 -3.60
N LEU A 835 -7.36 19.21 -3.80
CA LEU A 835 -6.87 19.74 -5.08
C LEU A 835 -5.54 19.10 -5.55
N LYS A 836 -5.12 17.93 -5.03
CA LYS A 836 -3.92 17.22 -5.54
C LYS A 836 -4.02 17.01 -7.06
N TYR A 837 -2.95 17.21 -7.84
CA TYR A 837 -2.96 17.13 -9.31
C TYR A 837 -4.00 18.05 -9.99
N ASN A 838 -3.67 19.32 -10.12
CA ASN A 838 -4.51 20.33 -10.77
C ASN A 838 -3.75 21.45 -11.52
N GLY A 839 -2.41 21.47 -11.48
CA GLY A 839 -1.60 22.52 -12.10
C GLY A 839 -1.87 23.92 -11.52
N ILE A 840 -2.25 24.01 -10.25
CA ILE A 840 -2.71 25.24 -9.58
C ILE A 840 -1.67 26.38 -9.70
N GLY A 841 -0.37 26.07 -9.55
CA GLY A 841 0.71 27.05 -9.65
C GLY A 841 0.75 28.09 -8.53
N ASP A 842 1.84 28.86 -8.50
CA ASP A 842 2.07 29.92 -7.51
C ASP A 842 0.95 30.96 -7.46
N VAL A 843 0.50 31.44 -8.64
CA VAL A 843 -0.61 32.40 -8.76
C VAL A 843 -1.94 31.80 -8.30
N GLY A 844 -2.17 30.49 -8.48
CA GLY A 844 -3.38 29.84 -7.97
C GLY A 844 -3.39 29.73 -6.46
N VAL A 845 -2.24 29.38 -5.89
CA VAL A 845 -2.03 29.35 -4.45
C VAL A 845 -2.11 30.75 -3.83
N GLN A 846 -1.74 31.81 -4.56
CA GLN A 846 -1.94 33.19 -4.11
C GLN A 846 -3.39 33.47 -3.71
N TYR A 847 -4.35 33.19 -4.59
CA TYR A 847 -5.75 33.48 -4.30
C TYR A 847 -6.29 32.66 -3.12
N LEU A 848 -5.91 31.38 -3.04
CA LEU A 848 -6.25 30.50 -1.90
C LEU A 848 -5.68 31.07 -0.60
N ALA A 849 -4.44 31.57 -0.61
CA ALA A 849 -3.80 32.22 0.53
C ALA A 849 -4.48 33.53 0.94
N ASP A 850 -4.75 34.44 -0.01
CA ASP A 850 -5.47 35.70 0.21
C ASP A 850 -6.82 35.47 0.94
N THR A 851 -7.45 34.31 0.67
CA THR A 851 -8.67 33.85 1.33
C THR A 851 -8.44 33.17 2.68
N LEU A 852 -7.37 32.38 2.85
CA LEU A 852 -7.07 31.67 4.09
C LEU A 852 -6.80 32.61 5.27
N HIS A 853 -6.44 33.88 5.03
CA HIS A 853 -6.46 34.93 6.07
C HIS A 853 -7.83 35.09 6.78
N HIS A 854 -8.94 34.76 6.10
CA HIS A 854 -10.30 35.05 6.54
C HIS A 854 -11.19 33.81 6.68
N ASN A 855 -10.87 32.70 6.02
CA ASN A 855 -11.63 31.47 6.18
C ASN A 855 -11.35 30.82 7.54
N THR A 856 -12.41 30.53 8.30
CA THR A 856 -12.36 29.95 9.64
C THR A 856 -13.05 28.58 9.74
N VAL A 857 -13.02 27.79 8.66
CA VAL A 857 -13.73 26.49 8.58
C VAL A 857 -12.90 25.40 7.90
N LEU A 858 -12.05 25.74 6.94
CA LEU A 858 -11.15 24.79 6.29
C LEU A 858 -10.07 24.34 7.28
N THR A 859 -10.00 23.04 7.53
CA THR A 859 -9.03 22.40 8.44
C THR A 859 -7.98 21.61 7.68
N THR A 860 -8.33 21.10 6.51
CA THR A 860 -7.48 20.19 5.71
C THR A 860 -7.49 20.60 4.24
N LEU A 861 -6.30 20.89 3.71
CA LEU A 861 -6.10 21.35 2.34
C LEU A 861 -5.04 20.49 1.63
N TYR A 862 -5.44 19.85 0.53
CA TYR A 862 -4.53 19.05 -0.29
C TYR A 862 -4.13 19.83 -1.54
N LEU A 863 -2.86 20.23 -1.61
CA LEU A 863 -2.27 21.01 -2.69
C LEU A 863 -1.01 20.36 -3.29
N SER A 864 -0.63 19.14 -2.91
CA SER A 864 0.53 18.46 -3.50
C SER A 864 0.39 18.23 -5.01
N GLY A 865 1.51 18.19 -5.75
CA GLY A 865 1.49 17.85 -7.18
C GLY A 865 0.87 18.92 -8.07
N ASN A 866 1.20 20.19 -7.84
CA ASN A 866 0.54 21.34 -8.48
C ASN A 866 1.49 22.39 -9.07
N ASP A 867 2.81 22.14 -9.06
CA ASP A 867 3.83 23.05 -9.59
C ASP A 867 3.78 24.45 -8.94
N ASN A 868 3.45 24.48 -7.64
CA ASN A 868 3.20 25.70 -6.86
C ASN A 868 4.46 26.54 -6.59
N LYS A 869 5.66 25.95 -6.69
CA LYS A 869 6.98 26.59 -6.57
C LYS A 869 7.18 27.39 -5.28
N ASN A 870 8.27 28.15 -5.22
CA ASN A 870 8.57 29.09 -4.13
C ASN A 870 7.52 30.20 -4.00
N GLY A 871 6.88 30.62 -5.10
CA GLY A 871 5.82 31.64 -5.09
C GLY A 871 4.59 31.20 -4.29
N GLY A 872 4.05 30.00 -4.55
CA GLY A 872 2.91 29.48 -3.79
C GLY A 872 3.26 29.24 -2.31
N ALA A 873 4.47 28.75 -2.04
CA ALA A 873 4.99 28.63 -0.68
C ALA A 873 5.08 29.98 0.05
N LYS A 874 5.42 31.07 -0.65
CA LYS A 874 5.38 32.43 -0.11
C LYS A 874 3.97 32.82 0.31
N TYR A 875 3.00 32.71 -0.59
CA TYR A 875 1.66 33.20 -0.31
C TYR A 875 1.00 32.42 0.84
N LEU A 876 1.13 31.09 0.88
CA LEU A 876 0.67 30.30 2.03
C LEU A 876 1.38 30.69 3.33
N ALA A 877 2.66 31.04 3.30
CA ALA A 877 3.36 31.50 4.49
C ALA A 877 2.81 32.83 5.03
N ASP A 878 2.65 33.82 4.14
CA ASP A 878 2.12 35.14 4.49
C ASP A 878 0.68 35.03 5.05
N ALA A 879 -0.14 34.11 4.50
CA ALA A 879 -1.52 33.86 4.92
C ALA A 879 -1.65 33.05 6.22
N LEU A 880 -0.98 31.90 6.31
CA LEU A 880 -1.13 30.96 7.42
C LEU A 880 -0.48 31.47 8.71
N GLN A 881 0.30 32.56 8.67
CA GLN A 881 0.70 33.31 9.87
C GLN A 881 -0.50 33.87 10.63
N HIS A 882 -1.65 34.06 9.96
CA HIS A 882 -2.87 34.67 10.50
C HIS A 882 -4.07 33.72 10.51
N ASN A 883 -4.04 32.63 9.74
CA ASN A 883 -5.08 31.60 9.80
C ASN A 883 -5.04 30.84 11.13
N ILE A 884 -6.22 30.52 11.68
CA ILE A 884 -6.37 29.87 12.99
C ILE A 884 -7.09 28.50 12.93
N THR A 885 -7.28 27.90 11.74
CA THR A 885 -8.07 26.67 11.57
C THR A 885 -7.41 25.56 10.75
N LEU A 886 -6.46 25.89 9.87
CA LEU A 886 -5.74 24.89 9.09
C LEU A 886 -4.69 24.20 9.98
N THR A 887 -4.86 22.90 10.18
CA THR A 887 -3.96 22.05 10.98
C THR A 887 -3.09 21.15 10.12
N THR A 888 -3.61 20.74 8.96
CA THR A 888 -3.00 19.73 8.09
C THR A 888 -2.89 20.27 6.66
N LEU A 889 -1.65 20.45 6.21
CA LEU A 889 -1.32 20.96 4.88
C LEU A 889 -0.48 19.93 4.10
N HIS A 890 -1.07 19.37 3.05
CA HIS A 890 -0.32 18.54 2.09
C HIS A 890 0.18 19.44 0.95
N PHE A 891 1.48 19.75 0.94
CA PHE A 891 2.08 20.70 -0.01
C PHE A 891 3.33 20.17 -0.73
N GLY A 892 3.67 18.89 -0.57
CA GLY A 892 4.74 18.20 -1.29
C GLY A 892 4.58 18.21 -2.82
N GLU A 893 5.57 17.68 -3.54
CA GLU A 893 5.53 17.49 -5.00
C GLU A 893 5.26 18.80 -5.77
N ASN A 894 5.79 19.90 -5.25
CA ASN A 894 5.52 21.26 -5.72
C ASN A 894 6.76 22.07 -6.11
N SER A 895 7.95 21.46 -6.09
CA SER A 895 9.21 22.10 -6.51
C SER A 895 9.46 23.46 -5.81
N ILE A 896 9.15 23.54 -4.51
CA ILE A 896 9.16 24.80 -3.76
C ILE A 896 10.57 25.36 -3.57
N GLY A 897 11.59 24.48 -3.56
CA GLY A 897 12.99 24.85 -3.44
C GLY A 897 13.36 25.53 -2.12
N ALA A 898 14.64 25.91 -2.01
CA ALA A 898 15.17 26.56 -0.81
C ALA A 898 14.44 27.86 -0.44
N LEU A 899 13.98 28.62 -1.44
CA LEU A 899 13.23 29.87 -1.22
C LEU A 899 11.80 29.60 -0.73
N GLY A 900 11.12 28.57 -1.23
CA GLY A 900 9.79 28.21 -0.74
C GLY A 900 9.85 27.72 0.71
N ALA A 901 10.85 26.90 1.04
CA ALA A 901 11.14 26.52 2.42
C ALA A 901 11.45 27.75 3.30
N GLN A 902 12.23 28.73 2.82
CA GLN A 902 12.48 29.98 3.56
C GLN A 902 11.18 30.71 3.95
N HIS A 903 10.18 30.73 3.06
CA HIS A 903 8.89 31.34 3.37
C HIS A 903 8.12 30.53 4.42
N LEU A 904 7.97 29.22 4.23
CA LEU A 904 7.32 28.34 5.22
C LEU A 904 8.02 28.37 6.59
N SER A 905 9.31 28.69 6.63
CA SER A 905 10.07 28.88 7.86
C SER A 905 9.66 30.15 8.61
N ASN A 906 9.45 31.27 7.91
CA ASN A 906 8.94 32.50 8.52
C ASN A 906 7.51 32.32 9.08
N LEU A 907 6.69 31.51 8.40
CA LEU A 907 5.39 31.05 8.89
C LEU A 907 5.53 30.25 10.19
N LEU A 908 6.34 29.19 10.19
CA LEU A 908 6.45 28.24 11.32
C LEU A 908 6.94 28.91 12.61
N ARG A 909 7.72 30.00 12.53
CA ARG A 909 8.12 30.80 13.70
C ARG A 909 6.97 31.46 14.47
N HIS A 910 5.79 31.57 13.87
CA HIS A 910 4.68 32.37 14.40
C HIS A 910 3.30 31.68 14.32
N ASN A 911 3.08 30.75 13.37
CA ASN A 911 1.86 29.96 13.34
C ASN A 911 1.83 28.95 14.51
N THR A 912 0.64 28.80 15.09
CA THR A 912 0.39 27.92 16.25
C THR A 912 -0.76 26.93 15.98
N THR A 913 -0.99 26.54 14.73
CA THR A 913 -2.11 25.66 14.35
C THR A 913 -1.70 24.48 13.47
N ILE A 914 -0.67 24.64 12.64
CA ILE A 914 -0.16 23.57 11.80
C ILE A 914 0.61 22.60 12.70
N THR A 915 0.13 21.36 12.74
CA THR A 915 0.75 20.23 13.44
C THR A 915 1.35 19.24 12.45
N THR A 916 0.76 19.15 11.27
CA THR A 916 1.15 18.26 10.17
C THR A 916 1.52 19.05 8.92
N LEU A 917 2.77 18.93 8.46
CA LEU A 917 3.24 19.58 7.23
C LEU A 917 3.99 18.59 6.33
N PHE A 918 3.42 18.28 5.16
CA PHE A 918 4.06 17.43 4.15
C PHE A 918 4.69 18.25 3.06
N LEU A 919 6.01 18.09 2.88
CA LEU A 919 6.80 18.74 1.85
C LEU A 919 7.66 17.74 1.04
N GLY A 920 7.39 16.43 1.11
CA GLY A 920 8.08 15.43 0.29
C GLY A 920 8.15 15.81 -1.21
N TYR A 921 9.22 15.41 -1.91
CA TYR A 921 9.46 15.68 -3.33
C TYR A 921 9.40 17.17 -3.74
N SER A 922 9.87 18.10 -2.89
CA SER A 922 9.77 19.55 -3.14
C SER A 922 11.09 20.26 -3.49
N GLY A 923 12.20 19.51 -3.61
CA GLY A 923 13.51 20.04 -3.99
C GLY A 923 14.08 21.09 -3.02
N ILE A 924 13.69 21.04 -1.74
CA ILE A 924 14.02 22.01 -0.70
C ILE A 924 15.53 22.28 -0.58
N GLY A 925 16.34 21.22 -0.63
CA GLY A 925 17.80 21.24 -0.57
C GLY A 925 18.39 21.78 0.73
N GLN A 926 19.70 21.57 0.91
CA GLN A 926 20.48 21.99 2.10
C GLN A 926 20.16 23.40 2.63
N ARG A 927 19.90 24.38 1.75
CA ARG A 927 19.60 25.78 2.14
C ARG A 927 18.14 25.99 2.57
N GLY A 928 17.19 25.26 2.00
CA GLY A 928 15.80 25.30 2.47
C GLY A 928 15.66 24.63 3.82
N THR A 929 16.38 23.52 4.01
CA THR A 929 16.47 22.80 5.27
C THR A 929 17.10 23.64 6.38
N GLN A 930 18.09 24.48 6.05
CA GLN A 930 18.62 25.48 6.99
C GLN A 930 17.50 26.35 7.57
N HIS A 931 16.69 26.95 6.69
CA HIS A 931 15.62 27.84 7.13
C HIS A 931 14.55 27.11 7.95
N LEU A 932 14.19 25.89 7.56
CA LEU A 932 13.22 25.09 8.31
C LEU A 932 13.73 24.76 9.72
N ALA A 933 15.02 24.42 9.85
CA ALA A 933 15.68 24.30 11.15
C ALA A 933 15.64 25.64 11.93
N ASP A 934 16.03 26.76 11.30
CA ASP A 934 15.96 28.11 11.91
C ASP A 934 14.53 28.54 12.34
N ALA A 935 13.49 27.78 11.97
CA ALA A 935 12.11 27.96 12.40
C ALA A 935 11.68 26.94 13.47
N LEU A 936 12.11 25.67 13.34
CA LEU A 936 11.87 24.61 14.33
C LEU A 936 12.53 24.89 15.69
N GLN A 937 13.51 25.80 15.77
CA GLN A 937 14.04 26.31 17.05
C GLN A 937 12.99 27.14 17.84
N HIS A 938 11.93 27.61 17.18
CA HIS A 938 10.92 28.50 17.77
C HIS A 938 9.48 27.99 17.62
N ASN A 939 9.20 27.13 16.65
CA ASN A 939 7.89 26.50 16.51
C ASN A 939 7.65 25.50 17.65
N THR A 940 6.45 25.55 18.24
CA THR A 940 6.03 24.68 19.35
C THR A 940 4.75 23.90 19.04
N THR A 941 4.43 23.65 17.77
CA THR A 941 3.18 22.97 17.37
C THR A 941 3.35 21.87 16.32
N LEU A 942 4.41 21.92 15.51
CA LEU A 942 4.66 20.97 14.44
C LEU A 942 5.25 19.67 15.01
N THR A 943 4.38 18.70 15.27
CA THR A 943 4.75 17.36 15.74
C THR A 943 5.29 16.47 14.63
N THR A 944 4.83 16.69 13.39
CA THR A 944 5.22 15.89 12.23
C THR A 944 5.62 16.74 11.03
N LEU A 945 6.85 16.53 10.56
CA LEU A 945 7.41 17.15 9.37
C LEU A 945 7.91 16.08 8.40
N ASP A 946 7.31 16.05 7.21
CA ASP A 946 7.72 15.17 6.12
C ASP A 946 8.54 15.93 5.07
N LEU A 947 9.79 15.50 4.86
CA LEU A 947 10.73 16.06 3.89
C LEU A 947 11.28 14.99 2.93
N GLU A 948 10.54 13.92 2.61
CA GLU A 948 10.96 12.89 1.65
C GLU A 948 11.55 13.48 0.35
N TYR A 949 12.55 12.86 -0.28
CA TYR A 949 13.07 13.21 -1.63
C TYR A 949 13.27 14.71 -1.89
N ASN A 950 14.00 15.41 -1.02
CA ASN A 950 14.22 16.85 -1.09
C ASN A 950 15.67 17.28 -1.39
N GLY A 951 16.60 16.34 -1.62
CA GLY A 951 18.00 16.63 -1.93
C GLY A 951 18.73 17.36 -0.79
N ILE A 952 18.41 17.00 0.45
CA ILE A 952 18.83 17.70 1.67
C ILE A 952 20.34 17.62 1.88
N GLY A 953 20.94 16.44 1.68
CA GLY A 953 22.37 16.19 1.85
C GLY A 953 22.95 16.50 3.24
N ASP A 954 24.26 16.33 3.38
CA ASP A 954 24.97 16.42 4.67
C ASP A 954 24.82 17.77 5.38
N ALA A 955 24.87 18.87 4.62
CA ALA A 955 24.73 20.21 5.18
C ALA A 955 23.28 20.51 5.58
N GLY A 956 22.28 19.97 4.89
CA GLY A 956 20.89 20.07 5.33
C GLY A 956 20.64 19.26 6.59
N ALA A 957 21.18 18.03 6.66
CA ALA A 957 21.15 17.18 7.84
C ALA A 957 21.86 17.85 9.04
N HIS A 958 22.96 18.58 8.82
CA HIS A 958 23.64 19.38 9.84
C HIS A 958 22.71 20.42 10.50
N TYR A 959 21.91 21.15 9.73
CA TYR A 959 21.03 22.17 10.29
C TYR A 959 19.86 21.57 11.08
N LEU A 960 19.22 20.51 10.58
CA LEU A 960 18.20 19.78 11.35
C LEU A 960 18.78 19.22 12.65
N ALA A 961 19.95 18.60 12.59
CA ALA A 961 20.65 18.10 13.75
C ALA A 961 20.93 19.18 14.81
N ALA A 962 21.44 20.34 14.39
CA ALA A 962 21.73 21.46 15.30
C ALA A 962 20.48 21.96 16.06
N VAL A 963 19.28 21.80 15.49
CA VAL A 963 18.02 22.22 16.10
C VAL A 963 17.31 21.08 16.84
N LEU A 964 17.47 19.83 16.41
CA LEU A 964 17.01 18.65 17.16
C LEU A 964 17.68 18.52 18.54
N LEU A 965 18.84 19.16 18.76
CA LEU A 965 19.42 19.32 20.11
C LEU A 965 18.52 20.08 21.09
N HIS A 966 17.57 20.89 20.60
CA HIS A 966 16.83 21.88 21.39
C HIS A 966 15.32 21.94 21.10
N ASN A 967 14.84 21.42 19.96
CA ASN A 967 13.41 21.27 19.71
C ASN A 967 12.85 20.14 20.58
N THR A 968 11.71 20.41 21.23
CA THR A 968 11.03 19.50 22.16
C THR A 968 9.57 19.26 21.78
N VAL A 969 9.24 19.24 20.48
CA VAL A 969 7.86 19.04 19.99
C VAL A 969 7.79 18.10 18.78
N LEU A 970 8.82 18.06 17.93
CA LEU A 970 8.86 17.17 16.78
C LEU A 970 9.03 15.71 17.25
N THR A 971 8.05 14.86 16.93
CA THR A 971 8.03 13.42 17.26
C THR A 971 8.31 12.55 16.04
N THR A 972 7.85 12.99 14.87
CA THR A 972 7.96 12.29 13.59
C THR A 972 8.72 13.15 12.57
N LEU A 973 9.81 12.62 12.03
CA LEU A 973 10.61 13.29 10.98
C LEU A 973 10.92 12.31 9.84
N ASN A 974 10.47 12.64 8.62
CA ASN A 974 10.84 11.90 7.41
C ASN A 974 11.94 12.60 6.64
N LEU A 975 13.06 11.90 6.46
CA LEU A 975 14.24 12.29 5.69
C LEU A 975 14.62 11.23 4.66
N SER A 976 13.69 10.36 4.24
CA SER A 976 13.95 9.35 3.22
C SER A 976 14.22 9.98 1.83
N GLY A 977 15.01 9.36 0.96
CA GLY A 977 15.25 9.83 -0.42
C GLY A 977 16.19 11.04 -0.59
N ASN A 978 17.02 11.38 0.41
CA ASN A 978 17.57 12.74 0.57
C ASN A 978 19.06 12.94 0.29
N GLU A 979 19.74 11.94 -0.29
CA GLU A 979 21.17 11.97 -0.64
C GLU A 979 22.10 12.24 0.58
N ILE A 980 21.63 12.00 1.81
CA ILE A 980 22.41 12.23 3.03
C ILE A 980 23.47 11.12 3.15
N THR A 981 24.74 11.50 3.35
CA THR A 981 25.88 10.59 3.43
C THR A 981 26.36 10.37 4.87
N ASN A 982 27.44 9.61 5.07
CA ASN A 982 28.13 9.50 6.36
C ASN A 982 28.44 10.87 7.02
N GLY A 983 28.69 11.92 6.23
CA GLY A 983 28.90 13.27 6.74
C GLY A 983 27.64 13.84 7.43
N GLY A 984 26.46 13.58 6.87
CA GLY A 984 25.17 13.97 7.45
C GLY A 984 24.74 13.09 8.61
N ALA A 985 24.97 11.78 8.54
CA ALA A 985 24.73 10.85 9.66
C ALA A 985 25.47 11.30 10.92
N LYS A 986 26.71 11.78 10.79
CA LYS A 986 27.50 12.31 11.91
C LYS A 986 26.79 13.40 12.69
N TYR A 987 26.08 14.28 12.00
CA TYR A 987 25.34 15.35 12.65
C TYR A 987 24.03 14.83 13.26
N LEU A 988 23.25 14.04 12.49
CA LEU A 988 22.01 13.42 12.99
C LEU A 988 22.28 12.58 14.25
N ALA A 989 23.38 11.83 14.28
CA ALA A 989 23.88 11.11 15.44
C ALA A 989 24.11 12.02 16.66
N ASN A 990 24.93 13.06 16.51
CA ASN A 990 25.19 14.02 17.60
C ASN A 990 23.90 14.67 18.12
N ALA A 991 22.89 14.87 17.27
CA ALA A 991 21.57 15.34 17.67
C ALA A 991 20.77 14.28 18.44
N LEU A 992 20.65 13.07 17.90
CA LEU A 992 19.95 11.94 18.51
C LEU A 992 20.48 11.60 19.91
N GLN A 993 21.80 11.74 20.15
CA GLN A 993 22.40 11.55 21.47
C GLN A 993 21.77 12.46 22.56
N HIS A 994 21.22 13.61 22.19
CA HIS A 994 20.71 14.63 23.12
C HIS A 994 19.23 14.96 22.94
N ASN A 995 18.62 14.64 21.80
CA ASN A 995 17.19 14.83 21.57
C ASN A 995 16.35 13.89 22.45
N ILE A 996 15.23 14.41 22.95
CA ILE A 996 14.35 13.73 23.92
C ILE A 996 12.88 13.60 23.45
N THR A 997 12.57 13.85 22.18
CA THR A 997 11.17 13.84 21.67
C THR A 997 10.97 13.10 20.37
N LEU A 998 12.00 12.94 19.55
CA LEU A 998 11.90 12.20 18.29
C LEU A 998 11.84 10.70 18.60
N THR A 999 10.70 10.09 18.29
CA THR A 999 10.44 8.65 18.47
C THR A 999 10.47 7.88 17.15
N THR A 1000 10.18 8.58 16.04
CA THR A 1000 10.17 8.00 14.69
C THR A 1000 11.02 8.82 13.72
N LEU A 1001 12.04 8.18 13.14
CA LEU A 1001 12.94 8.76 12.15
C LEU A 1001 13.03 7.86 10.92
N TYR A 1002 12.53 8.37 9.80
CA TYR A 1002 12.59 7.69 8.51
C TYR A 1002 13.77 8.20 7.69
N LEU A 1003 14.64 7.29 7.26
CA LEU A 1003 15.92 7.59 6.58
C LEU A 1003 16.17 6.66 5.37
N TYR A 1004 15.13 6.01 4.86
CA TYR A 1004 15.18 5.10 3.71
C TYR A 1004 15.74 5.80 2.45
N GLU A 1005 16.43 5.09 1.55
CA GLU A 1005 16.97 5.67 0.30
C GLU A 1005 17.88 6.91 0.54
N ASN A 1006 18.99 6.68 1.23
CA ASN A 1006 20.05 7.67 1.45
C ASN A 1006 21.43 7.01 1.16
N ASN A 1007 22.54 7.70 1.45
CA ASN A 1007 23.89 7.26 1.10
C ASN A 1007 24.79 7.10 2.34
N PHE A 1008 24.22 6.66 3.48
CA PHE A 1008 24.96 6.65 4.75
C PHE A 1008 26.21 5.76 4.72
N GLY A 1009 26.08 4.55 4.19
CA GLY A 1009 27.14 3.55 4.21
C GLY A 1009 27.58 3.14 5.61
N ASP A 1010 28.62 2.31 5.66
CA ASP A 1010 29.17 1.76 6.90
C ASP A 1010 29.61 2.85 7.90
N LEU A 1011 30.30 3.89 7.42
CA LEU A 1011 30.77 5.01 8.26
C LEU A 1011 29.63 5.92 8.74
N GLY A 1012 28.54 6.04 7.99
CA GLY A 1012 27.35 6.75 8.47
C GLY A 1012 26.62 5.95 9.54
N THR A 1013 26.60 4.65 9.36
CA THR A 1013 26.06 3.68 10.31
C THR A 1013 26.84 3.70 11.62
N GLU A 1014 28.19 3.71 11.58
CA GLU A 1014 29.06 3.89 12.77
C GLU A 1014 28.59 5.06 13.65
N TYR A 1015 28.41 6.25 13.08
CA TYR A 1015 27.97 7.43 13.83
C TYR A 1015 26.57 7.27 14.43
N LEU A 1016 25.60 6.75 13.66
CA LEU A 1016 24.25 6.51 14.17
C LEU A 1016 24.26 5.48 15.31
N CYS A 1017 25.13 4.47 15.23
CA CYS A 1017 25.35 3.48 16.28
C CYS A 1017 25.93 4.09 17.55
N ASP A 1018 26.94 4.98 17.46
CA ASP A 1018 27.46 5.72 18.61
C ASP A 1018 26.37 6.57 19.31
N ALA A 1019 25.50 7.23 18.54
CA ALA A 1019 24.38 7.96 19.12
C ALA A 1019 23.34 7.06 19.79
N LEU A 1020 23.02 5.91 19.17
CA LEU A 1020 22.05 4.95 19.69
C LEU A 1020 22.53 4.23 20.97
N GLN A 1021 23.83 4.23 21.28
CA GLN A 1021 24.32 3.82 22.62
C GLN A 1021 23.83 4.77 23.73
N HIS A 1022 23.47 6.01 23.39
CA HIS A 1022 23.12 7.05 24.35
C HIS A 1022 21.65 7.49 24.27
N ASN A 1023 21.08 7.65 23.07
CA ASN A 1023 19.68 8.01 22.89
C ASN A 1023 18.74 7.02 23.61
N ARG A 1024 17.63 7.54 24.16
CA ARG A 1024 16.61 6.75 24.89
C ARG A 1024 15.17 7.01 24.43
N THR A 1025 14.98 7.56 23.23
CA THR A 1025 13.65 7.98 22.74
C THR A 1025 13.30 7.42 21.37
N LEU A 1026 14.29 7.13 20.53
CA LEU A 1026 14.05 6.62 19.20
C LEU A 1026 13.60 5.15 19.27
N ILE A 1027 12.39 4.93 18.74
CA ILE A 1027 11.62 3.69 18.80
C ILE A 1027 11.56 3.03 17.40
N THR A 1028 11.49 3.86 16.35
CA THR A 1028 11.44 3.43 14.94
C THR A 1028 12.54 4.14 14.15
N LEU A 1029 13.39 3.35 13.49
CA LEU A 1029 14.46 3.82 12.62
C LEU A 1029 14.40 3.06 11.30
N GLN A 1030 14.18 3.74 10.18
CA GLN A 1030 14.24 3.11 8.86
C GLN A 1030 15.51 3.49 8.11
N LEU A 1031 16.40 2.51 7.89
CA LEU A 1031 17.69 2.64 7.22
C LEU A 1031 17.81 1.72 5.99
N GLY A 1032 16.69 1.31 5.39
CA GLY A 1032 16.72 0.56 4.12
C GLY A 1032 17.30 1.40 2.98
N LEU A 1033 17.90 0.77 1.98
CA LEU A 1033 18.51 1.38 0.79
C LEU A 1033 19.51 2.49 1.17
N ASN A 1034 20.59 2.09 1.83
CA ASN A 1034 21.61 3.00 2.39
C ASN A 1034 23.07 2.55 2.21
N TYR A 1035 23.30 1.47 1.44
CA TYR A 1035 24.62 0.85 1.25
C TYR A 1035 25.30 0.43 2.56
N ILE A 1036 24.50 -0.07 3.51
CA ILE A 1036 24.99 -0.62 4.78
C ILE A 1036 25.52 -2.03 4.52
N GLU A 1037 26.78 -2.08 4.10
CA GLU A 1037 27.54 -3.30 3.81
C GLU A 1037 28.02 -3.98 5.12
N LEU A 1038 29.08 -4.78 5.00
CA LEU A 1038 29.63 -5.61 6.07
C LEU A 1038 29.99 -4.86 7.36
N VAL A 1039 30.63 -3.69 7.27
CA VAL A 1039 31.15 -3.00 8.47
C VAL A 1039 30.05 -2.20 9.14
N GLY A 1040 29.07 -1.68 8.39
CA GLY A 1040 27.86 -1.05 8.93
C GLY A 1040 27.01 -2.06 9.69
N ALA A 1041 26.89 -3.29 9.18
CA ALA A 1041 26.31 -4.41 9.89
C ALA A 1041 27.05 -4.73 11.21
N GLN A 1042 28.39 -4.60 11.24
CA GLN A 1042 29.19 -4.75 12.45
C GLN A 1042 28.92 -3.62 13.47
N HIS A 1043 28.84 -2.35 13.03
CA HIS A 1043 28.51 -1.25 13.94
C HIS A 1043 27.09 -1.37 14.50
N LEU A 1044 26.12 -1.78 13.67
CA LEU A 1044 24.76 -2.11 14.12
C LEU A 1044 24.78 -3.26 15.14
N SER A 1045 25.62 -4.26 14.93
CA SER A 1045 25.82 -5.35 15.88
C SER A 1045 26.29 -4.83 17.26
N ASP A 1046 27.36 -4.05 17.29
CA ASP A 1046 27.96 -3.55 18.54
C ASP A 1046 27.01 -2.62 19.33
N VAL A 1047 26.17 -1.83 18.66
CA VAL A 1047 25.13 -1.03 19.34
C VAL A 1047 23.90 -1.83 19.73
N LEU A 1048 23.41 -2.79 18.92
CA LEU A 1048 22.21 -3.56 19.26
C LEU A 1048 22.40 -4.40 20.52
N GLN A 1049 23.64 -4.77 20.86
CA GLN A 1049 23.98 -5.38 22.16
C GLN A 1049 23.80 -4.42 23.36
N ARG A 1050 23.65 -3.10 23.15
CA ARG A 1050 23.67 -2.04 24.18
C ARG A 1050 22.46 -1.09 24.17
N ASN A 1051 21.85 -0.84 23.01
CA ASN A 1051 20.67 0.01 22.91
C ASN A 1051 19.44 -0.70 23.48
N THR A 1052 18.66 0.04 24.27
CA THR A 1052 17.52 -0.51 25.02
C THR A 1052 16.18 0.11 24.61
N THR A 1053 16.05 0.72 23.43
CA THR A 1053 14.86 1.52 23.06
C THR A 1053 14.38 1.33 21.63
N LEU A 1054 15.25 0.94 20.70
CA LEU A 1054 14.87 0.73 19.31
C LEU A 1054 14.11 -0.59 19.17
N THR A 1055 12.81 -0.52 18.86
CA THR A 1055 11.94 -1.70 18.69
C THR A 1055 11.67 -2.06 17.23
N THR A 1056 11.88 -1.13 16.29
CA THR A 1056 11.77 -1.42 14.85
C THR A 1056 12.92 -0.79 14.06
N LEU A 1057 13.60 -1.64 13.29
CA LEU A 1057 14.76 -1.31 12.46
C LEU A 1057 14.53 -1.83 11.04
N ASP A 1058 14.44 -0.95 10.06
CA ASP A 1058 14.36 -1.33 8.65
C ASP A 1058 15.76 -1.27 8.03
N LEU A 1059 16.21 -2.36 7.41
CA LEU A 1059 17.49 -2.47 6.72
C LEU A 1059 17.32 -3.09 5.32
N ARG A 1060 16.13 -3.06 4.72
CA ARG A 1060 15.91 -3.63 3.37
C ARG A 1060 16.86 -3.03 2.33
N HIS A 1061 17.26 -3.78 1.30
CA HIS A 1061 18.02 -3.27 0.14
C HIS A 1061 19.39 -2.63 0.49
N ASN A 1062 20.19 -3.23 1.38
CA ASN A 1062 21.47 -2.68 1.85
C ASN A 1062 22.74 -3.42 1.40
N GLU A 1063 22.63 -4.54 0.67
CA GLU A 1063 23.79 -5.34 0.22
C GLU A 1063 24.61 -5.95 1.40
N LEU A 1064 23.95 -6.23 2.55
CA LEU A 1064 24.55 -6.80 3.77
C LEU A 1064 25.34 -8.12 3.53
N GLY A 1065 24.83 -8.97 2.64
CA GLY A 1065 25.40 -10.27 2.31
C GLY A 1065 25.47 -11.27 3.47
N GLU A 1066 26.12 -12.42 3.23
CA GLU A 1066 26.24 -13.51 4.22
C GLU A 1066 26.95 -13.07 5.51
N LEU A 1067 28.02 -12.28 5.40
CA LEU A 1067 28.87 -11.89 6.53
C LEU A 1067 28.33 -10.67 7.30
N GLY A 1068 27.68 -9.69 6.66
CA GLY A 1068 26.96 -8.64 7.38
C GLY A 1068 25.78 -9.23 8.15
N THR A 1069 25.11 -10.23 7.55
CA THR A 1069 24.11 -11.04 8.24
C THR A 1069 24.69 -11.78 9.44
N GLN A 1070 25.94 -12.28 9.39
CA GLN A 1070 26.60 -12.84 10.58
C GLN A 1070 26.72 -11.81 11.71
N HIS A 1071 27.21 -10.60 11.43
CA HIS A 1071 27.36 -9.60 12.49
C HIS A 1071 26.03 -9.22 13.14
N LEU A 1072 24.99 -8.97 12.36
CA LEU A 1072 23.65 -8.74 12.90
C LEU A 1072 23.17 -9.96 13.71
N SER A 1073 23.40 -11.17 13.20
CA SER A 1073 23.08 -12.43 13.89
C SER A 1073 23.74 -12.54 15.26
N ASP A 1074 25.04 -12.23 15.38
CA ASP A 1074 25.78 -12.28 16.64
C ASP A 1074 25.23 -11.29 17.68
N ALA A 1075 24.83 -10.07 17.27
CA ALA A 1075 24.14 -9.15 18.18
C ALA A 1075 22.74 -9.60 18.56
N LEU A 1076 21.98 -10.18 17.63
CA LEU A 1076 20.60 -10.60 17.89
C LEU A 1076 20.52 -11.70 18.94
N GLN A 1077 21.55 -12.54 19.11
CA GLN A 1077 21.65 -13.47 20.24
C GLN A 1077 21.51 -12.76 21.60
N HIS A 1078 22.00 -11.51 21.69
CA HIS A 1078 22.15 -10.76 22.94
C HIS A 1078 21.23 -9.55 23.07
N ASN A 1079 20.81 -8.91 21.96
CA ASN A 1079 19.79 -7.87 21.98
C ASN A 1079 18.47 -8.41 22.57
N LYS A 1080 17.81 -7.59 23.39
CA LYS A 1080 16.53 -7.91 24.05
C LYS A 1080 15.49 -6.80 23.90
N THR A 1081 15.53 -6.03 22.81
CA THR A 1081 14.69 -4.83 22.61
C THR A 1081 14.17 -4.65 21.19
N LEU A 1082 14.89 -5.12 20.18
CA LEU A 1082 14.42 -5.08 18.80
C LEU A 1082 13.33 -6.13 18.61
N THR A 1083 12.15 -5.70 18.16
CA THR A 1083 10.97 -6.57 17.98
C THR A 1083 10.50 -6.67 16.54
N THR A 1084 10.99 -5.82 15.63
CA THR A 1084 10.82 -5.97 14.17
C THR A 1084 12.12 -5.57 13.48
N ILE A 1085 12.60 -6.41 12.58
CA ILE A 1085 13.68 -6.08 11.65
C ILE A 1085 13.24 -6.40 10.21
N ASP A 1086 13.46 -5.46 9.29
CA ASP A 1086 13.28 -5.72 7.86
C ASP A 1086 14.66 -5.92 7.22
N LEU A 1087 14.83 -7.03 6.52
CA LEU A 1087 16.09 -7.46 5.90
C LEU A 1087 15.85 -7.91 4.45
N SER A 1088 14.75 -7.55 3.77
CA SER A 1088 14.55 -7.95 2.36
C SER A 1088 15.62 -7.36 1.42
N GLU A 1089 15.86 -7.98 0.27
CA GLU A 1089 16.72 -7.42 -0.80
C GLU A 1089 18.21 -7.21 -0.41
N ASN A 1090 18.78 -8.09 0.43
CA ASN A 1090 20.11 -7.94 1.04
C ASN A 1090 21.17 -8.98 0.62
N GLU A 1091 20.92 -9.77 -0.42
CA GLU A 1091 21.82 -10.83 -0.92
C GLU A 1091 22.26 -11.84 0.17
N ILE A 1092 21.36 -12.12 1.12
CA ILE A 1092 21.67 -12.90 2.34
C ILE A 1092 22.05 -14.36 2.05
N GLY A 1093 21.45 -14.99 1.03
CA GLY A 1093 21.79 -16.34 0.59
C GLY A 1093 21.65 -17.44 1.66
N ASP A 1094 22.16 -18.62 1.34
CA ASP A 1094 21.99 -19.81 2.18
C ASP A 1094 22.89 -19.81 3.43
N VAL A 1095 24.05 -19.15 3.41
CA VAL A 1095 24.95 -19.07 4.58
C VAL A 1095 24.54 -17.91 5.50
N GLY A 1096 24.10 -16.77 4.96
CA GLY A 1096 23.50 -15.71 5.78
C GLY A 1096 22.25 -16.18 6.52
N ALA A 1097 21.40 -16.96 5.84
CA ALA A 1097 20.27 -17.66 6.48
C ALA A 1097 20.74 -18.58 7.63
N GLN A 1098 21.86 -19.29 7.47
CA GLN A 1098 22.45 -20.13 8.53
C GLN A 1098 22.99 -19.34 9.73
N TYR A 1099 23.49 -18.12 9.55
CA TYR A 1099 23.83 -17.27 10.69
C TYR A 1099 22.58 -16.79 11.43
N LEU A 1100 21.51 -16.40 10.69
CA LEU A 1100 20.22 -16.06 11.30
C LEU A 1100 19.60 -17.26 12.05
N CYS A 1101 19.80 -18.49 11.58
CA CYS A 1101 19.47 -19.70 12.34
C CYS A 1101 20.16 -19.66 13.73
N ASN A 1102 21.48 -19.53 13.76
CA ASN A 1102 22.23 -19.55 15.01
C ASN A 1102 21.86 -18.39 15.94
N ALA A 1103 21.58 -17.20 15.38
CA ALA A 1103 21.04 -16.08 16.14
C ALA A 1103 19.70 -16.38 16.80
N LEU A 1104 18.75 -16.92 16.04
CA LEU A 1104 17.39 -17.19 16.50
C LEU A 1104 17.32 -18.31 17.54
N GLN A 1105 18.33 -19.19 17.64
CA GLN A 1105 18.44 -20.12 18.78
C GLN A 1105 18.61 -19.41 20.13
N HIS A 1106 19.03 -18.13 20.15
CA HIS A 1106 19.36 -17.38 21.36
C HIS A 1106 18.69 -15.98 21.45
N ASN A 1107 18.24 -15.42 20.32
CA ASN A 1107 17.35 -14.27 20.31
C ASN A 1107 15.98 -14.67 20.89
N THR A 1108 15.41 -13.78 21.68
CA THR A 1108 14.15 -14.00 22.40
C THR A 1108 13.21 -12.79 22.32
N THR A 1109 13.39 -11.92 21.31
CA THR A 1109 12.62 -10.65 21.21
C THR A 1109 12.26 -10.23 19.79
N LEU A 1110 12.95 -10.70 18.74
CA LEU A 1110 12.61 -10.38 17.36
C LEU A 1110 11.27 -11.01 16.99
N THR A 1111 10.24 -10.19 16.99
CA THR A 1111 8.88 -10.55 16.61
C THR A 1111 8.44 -10.07 15.23
N THR A 1112 9.36 -9.86 14.28
CA THR A 1112 9.14 -9.92 12.82
C THR A 1112 10.51 -9.89 12.17
N ILE A 1113 10.73 -10.75 11.17
CA ILE A 1113 11.82 -10.65 10.22
C ILE A 1113 11.20 -10.68 8.82
N ASN A 1114 11.59 -9.74 7.95
CA ASN A 1114 11.33 -9.86 6.52
C ASN A 1114 12.61 -10.30 5.81
N LEU A 1115 12.58 -11.42 5.09
CA LEU A 1115 13.68 -11.95 4.28
C LEU A 1115 13.28 -12.11 2.79
N SER A 1116 12.27 -11.40 2.26
CA SER A 1116 11.94 -11.52 0.83
C SER A 1116 13.08 -11.08 -0.10
N GLU A 1117 13.14 -11.63 -1.31
CA GLU A 1117 14.06 -11.19 -2.38
C GLU A 1117 15.56 -11.22 -1.96
N ASN A 1118 15.99 -12.28 -1.25
CA ASN A 1118 17.33 -12.42 -0.64
C ASN A 1118 18.23 -13.52 -1.24
N GLU A 1119 17.85 -14.06 -2.40
CA GLU A 1119 18.53 -15.18 -3.06
C GLU A 1119 18.64 -16.49 -2.23
N ILE A 1120 17.85 -16.62 -1.14
CA ILE A 1120 17.85 -17.81 -0.29
C ILE A 1120 17.36 -19.02 -1.10
N GLY A 1121 18.10 -20.13 -1.06
CA GLY A 1121 17.78 -21.40 -1.69
C GLY A 1121 17.39 -22.46 -0.67
N ASP A 1122 17.36 -23.71 -1.11
CA ASP A 1122 16.80 -24.81 -0.33
C ASP A 1122 17.54 -25.06 1.01
N ALA A 1123 18.85 -24.87 1.10
CA ALA A 1123 19.61 -25.24 2.30
C ALA A 1123 19.50 -24.19 3.41
N GLY A 1124 19.51 -22.89 3.07
CA GLY A 1124 19.27 -21.80 4.01
C GLY A 1124 17.83 -21.77 4.47
N ALA A 1125 16.91 -22.03 3.54
CA ALA A 1125 15.49 -22.19 3.81
C ALA A 1125 15.21 -23.38 4.77
N GLN A 1126 15.82 -24.55 4.53
CA GLN A 1126 15.77 -25.70 5.45
C GLN A 1126 16.42 -25.40 6.81
N CYS A 1127 17.55 -24.68 6.85
CA CYS A 1127 18.19 -24.28 8.11
C CYS A 1127 17.27 -23.40 8.94
N LEU A 1128 16.73 -22.32 8.33
CA LEU A 1128 15.77 -21.44 8.96
C LEU A 1128 14.64 -22.31 9.51
N GLY A 1129 14.12 -23.24 8.73
CA GLY A 1129 13.11 -24.17 9.18
C GLY A 1129 13.48 -24.98 10.43
N ASN A 1130 14.65 -25.60 10.46
CA ASN A 1130 15.12 -26.37 11.61
C ASN A 1130 15.25 -25.52 12.88
N VAL A 1131 15.68 -24.26 12.78
CA VAL A 1131 15.70 -23.34 13.92
C VAL A 1131 14.33 -22.80 14.28
N LEU A 1132 13.42 -22.66 13.32
CA LEU A 1132 12.04 -22.26 13.54
C LEU A 1132 11.21 -23.35 14.26
N GLN A 1133 11.75 -24.55 14.45
CA GLN A 1133 11.23 -25.54 15.43
C GLN A 1133 11.58 -25.16 16.89
N HIS A 1134 12.61 -24.33 17.10
CA HIS A 1134 13.24 -24.07 18.41
C HIS A 1134 13.12 -22.61 18.86
N ASN A 1135 13.27 -21.63 17.95
CA ASN A 1135 13.00 -20.22 18.23
C ASN A 1135 11.50 -20.01 18.40
N THR A 1136 11.05 -19.78 19.64
CA THR A 1136 9.62 -19.52 19.91
C THR A 1136 9.16 -18.14 19.42
N THR A 1137 10.06 -17.18 19.26
CA THR A 1137 9.71 -15.75 19.08
C THR A 1137 9.46 -15.28 17.64
N LEU A 1138 9.37 -16.18 16.64
CA LEU A 1138 9.01 -15.84 15.23
C LEU A 1138 7.60 -16.34 14.72
N ILE A 1139 6.74 -15.51 14.08
CA ILE A 1139 5.64 -15.87 13.10
C ILE A 1139 6.11 -15.35 11.75
N ARG A 1140 6.25 -14.01 11.71
CA ARG A 1140 6.35 -13.23 10.49
C ARG A 1140 7.79 -13.35 10.07
N LEU A 1141 8.00 -14.35 9.23
CA LEU A 1141 9.17 -14.58 8.42
C LEU A 1141 8.70 -14.61 6.97
N ASN A 1142 8.73 -13.44 6.34
CA ASN A 1142 8.43 -13.33 4.92
C ASN A 1142 9.63 -13.86 4.12
N LEU A 1143 9.41 -14.88 3.30
CA LEU A 1143 10.42 -15.50 2.43
C LEU A 1143 10.03 -15.40 0.94
N GLN A 1144 9.08 -14.53 0.58
CA GLN A 1144 8.56 -14.44 -0.78
C GLN A 1144 9.67 -14.03 -1.78
N ARG A 1145 9.57 -14.55 -3.02
CA ARG A 1145 10.51 -14.29 -4.13
C ARG A 1145 12.00 -14.61 -3.84
N ASN A 1146 12.26 -15.56 -2.96
CA ASN A 1146 13.56 -16.25 -2.87
C ASN A 1146 13.64 -17.44 -3.84
N TYR A 1147 14.82 -18.02 -4.04
CA TYR A 1147 15.07 -19.15 -4.96
C TYR A 1147 14.79 -20.53 -4.33
N ILE A 1148 13.79 -20.60 -3.45
CA ILE A 1148 13.43 -21.80 -2.70
C ILE A 1148 12.55 -22.69 -3.58
N GLY A 1149 13.02 -23.90 -3.88
CA GLY A 1149 12.29 -24.93 -4.63
C GLY A 1149 11.11 -25.51 -3.83
N ASP A 1150 10.19 -26.16 -4.55
CA ASP A 1150 8.92 -26.62 -3.97
C ASP A 1150 9.11 -27.55 -2.75
N ASP A 1151 10.14 -28.40 -2.72
CA ASP A 1151 10.39 -29.34 -1.62
C ASP A 1151 10.90 -28.67 -0.34
N ALA A 1152 11.82 -27.71 -0.42
CA ALA A 1152 12.28 -26.96 0.76
C ALA A 1152 11.25 -25.93 1.22
N MET A 1153 10.54 -25.32 0.26
CA MET A 1153 9.38 -24.49 0.51
C MET A 1153 8.25 -25.30 1.17
N TYR A 1154 8.07 -26.57 0.79
CA TYR A 1154 7.19 -27.53 1.46
C TYR A 1154 7.69 -27.80 2.88
N MET A 1155 8.96 -28.17 3.09
CA MET A 1155 9.51 -28.37 4.45
C MET A 1155 9.25 -27.19 5.39
N ILE A 1156 9.44 -25.94 4.94
CA ILE A 1156 9.12 -24.74 5.74
C ILE A 1156 7.60 -24.59 5.96
N LYS A 1157 6.83 -24.85 4.90
CA LYS A 1157 5.37 -24.97 4.95
C LYS A 1157 4.88 -26.26 5.62
N GLU A 1158 5.74 -27.05 6.26
CA GLU A 1158 5.39 -28.20 7.12
C GLU A 1158 5.91 -28.05 8.56
N LEU A 1159 6.72 -27.03 8.86
CA LEU A 1159 7.22 -26.79 10.22
C LEU A 1159 6.09 -26.62 11.26
N PRO A 1160 6.28 -27.13 12.49
CA PRO A 1160 5.49 -26.79 13.66
C PRO A 1160 5.57 -25.28 13.98
N GLY A 1161 4.45 -24.67 14.38
CA GLY A 1161 4.35 -23.24 14.71
C GLY A 1161 4.56 -22.24 13.55
N ARG A 1162 3.49 -21.51 13.20
CA ARG A 1162 3.19 -20.49 12.13
C ARG A 1162 4.32 -19.66 11.48
N ARG A 1163 5.47 -20.24 11.14
CA ARG A 1163 6.71 -19.54 10.71
C ARG A 1163 6.88 -19.34 9.20
N SER A 1164 5.77 -19.28 8.46
CA SER A 1164 5.77 -19.09 7.00
C SER A 1164 4.55 -18.29 6.53
N GLN A 1165 4.73 -17.01 6.18
CA GLN A 1165 3.68 -16.14 5.62
C GLN A 1165 4.29 -15.08 4.68
#